data_AF-F4P7L6-F1
#
_entry.id   AF-F4P7L6-F1
#
_cell.length_a   1.000
_cell.length_b   1.000
_cell.length_c   1.000
_cell.angle_alpha   90.00
_cell.angle_beta   90.00
_cell.angle_gamma   90.00
#
_symmetry.space_group_name_H-M   'P 1'
#
loop_
_entity.id
_entity.type
_entity.pdbx_description
1 polymer ?
#
loop_
_entity_poly.entity_id
_entity_poly.type
_entity_poly.pdbx_seq_one_letter_code
_entity_poly.pdbx_strand_id
1 'polypeptide(L)'
;MSGKKHDEDTDGLFGGSLDKSTVLQESRAFNESPINPKKCRIIITKIVYLLHQGQTYQSQEATDAFFSISKLFQNPDVSLRQMVYLAIKELAKTAQDVFVVTSSLTKDMNARSDLIYRPNSIRALCKITDASMMQGIERFIKQAIVDKNVAVSSAALVSSIHLFQLNKEVVKRWANEAQEAISSKGITAQYHALGLLYLMRQHDRMAVIKMVQNYARGSLRSPHAIVMLIRYAWKIMEDEDSSSRAFYEYLESWLRHKNDMVVYEAARAICSLKNVTPKELFPAVSALQLMIVNHKPALRFAAIRTLNRLAMIHPNAVFPCNLDMENLITDSNRSIATFAITTLLKTGNEASVDRLMKQISGFMSEISDEFKIIVVDAVRSLCLKFPSKQTLMLNFLSGVLRDDGGYFFKSAIVDAMFDIIHSIPESKEFALSHLCEFIEDCEFAKLAVRILHVLGAEGPHASNPTKYIRFIYNRVILETSIVRAAAVSALAQFAVHLEDARPRICVLLDRCTDDSDDEVRDRAALFLRILNNPDLSSKYIANNSTFALASLEANLSHYLKTPAGYDKPFDINSVAVVSKEQDQVERQRVKDAARDQSTAGAGGVSNGAAATHSSISAISGSAGAASSAFDAQSVYATIMSNIPQLASLGPLYKSSQAVDLTEAETEYIVTCVKHVFPQHFVFQFECKNTLDDSMLENVSVSMGLQSSDSQDIHELQPEFIITAEKLVYDVPASIYVVYQRLNNATPTAYFSNTLKFVVKDCDPNTGEPDEEGFDDEYLLEDVEITLSDYMLPTYVADFDRAWNDAGEAGQVIEAYALTAVKGILQAVKSTCDMLGMQALNGCDNVSEKATTHAMMMAGTFVNGVQVLTKARMAFDPSSGVSMEICVRSQDADISARVANAIS
;
A
#
# COMPACT_ATOMS: atom_id res chain seq x y z
N MET A 1 -3.78 10.72 65.57
CA MET A 1 -3.72 9.31 66.02
C MET A 1 -3.18 8.48 64.88
N SER A 2 -2.23 7.61 65.22
CA SER A 2 -1.36 6.83 64.35
C SER A 2 -2.07 6.15 63.18
N GLY A 3 -1.47 6.28 62.01
CA GLY A 3 -1.70 5.37 60.90
C GLY A 3 -1.27 3.95 61.28
N LYS A 4 -2.00 2.98 60.75
CA LYS A 4 -1.46 1.67 60.40
C LYS A 4 -1.67 1.53 58.90
N LYS A 5 -0.58 1.75 58.15
CA LYS A 5 -0.38 1.13 56.85
C LYS A 5 -0.50 -0.38 57.09
N HIS A 6 -1.48 -1.01 56.47
CA HIS A 6 -1.43 -2.46 56.27
C HIS A 6 -0.53 -2.63 55.05
N ASP A 7 0.69 -3.10 55.28
CA ASP A 7 1.63 -3.41 54.22
C ASP A 7 1.01 -4.46 53.29
N GLU A 8 1.05 -4.14 51.99
CA GLU A 8 0.71 -5.01 50.87
C GLU A 8 1.80 -6.07 50.70
N ASP A 9 1.87 -7.02 51.62
CA ASP A 9 2.67 -8.23 51.44
C ASP A 9 1.76 -9.35 50.95
N THR A 10 1.83 -9.65 49.65
CA THR A 10 1.82 -11.00 49.01
C THR A 10 1.05 -12.17 49.64
N ASP A 11 -0.09 -11.94 50.31
CA ASP A 11 -0.99 -13.03 50.70
C ASP A 11 -1.86 -13.42 49.51
N GLY A 12 -1.30 -14.26 48.64
CA GLY A 12 -2.07 -15.06 47.71
C GLY A 12 -3.14 -15.87 48.45
N LEU A 13 -4.12 -16.43 47.71
CA LEU A 13 -5.28 -17.19 48.23
C LEU A 13 -4.96 -18.28 49.29
N PHE A 14 -3.68 -18.64 49.46
CA PHE A 14 -3.18 -19.67 50.36
C PHE A 14 -2.13 -19.17 51.38
N GLY A 15 -1.95 -17.86 51.57
CA GLY A 15 -1.13 -17.28 52.65
C GLY A 15 0.38 -17.56 52.57
N GLY A 16 0.91 -17.79 51.36
CA GLY A 16 2.33 -18.06 51.12
C GLY A 16 2.62 -18.69 49.75
N SER A 17 3.92 -18.85 49.43
CA SER A 17 4.37 -19.58 48.23
C SER A 17 4.05 -21.07 48.39
N LEU A 18 3.15 -21.59 47.55
CA LEU A 18 2.81 -23.00 47.53
C LEU A 18 3.94 -23.79 46.87
N ASP A 19 4.48 -24.76 47.60
CA ASP A 19 5.46 -25.70 47.06
C ASP A 19 4.78 -26.86 46.32
N LYS A 20 5.21 -27.10 45.08
CA LYS A 20 4.72 -28.16 44.19
C LYS A 20 4.82 -29.54 44.81
N SER A 21 5.94 -29.83 45.48
CA SER A 21 6.18 -31.16 46.05
C SER A 21 5.21 -31.46 47.20
N THR A 22 4.95 -30.45 48.03
CA THR A 22 4.00 -30.50 49.14
C THR A 22 2.56 -30.71 48.62
N VAL A 23 2.15 -29.97 47.59
CA VAL A 23 0.80 -30.11 47.00
C VAL A 23 0.59 -31.47 46.35
N LEU A 24 1.61 -32.01 45.65
CA LEU A 24 1.56 -33.36 45.09
C LEU A 24 1.50 -34.42 46.19
N GLN A 25 2.16 -34.23 47.33
CA GLN A 25 2.05 -35.13 48.46
C GLN A 25 0.66 -35.09 49.11
N GLU A 26 0.06 -33.90 49.25
CA GLU A 26 -1.32 -33.72 49.73
C GLU A 26 -2.34 -34.45 48.82
N SER A 27 -2.06 -34.60 47.52
CA SER A 27 -2.93 -35.30 46.56
C SER A 27 -3.18 -36.78 46.90
N ARG A 28 -2.37 -37.38 47.78
CA ARG A 28 -2.63 -38.73 48.33
C ARG A 28 -3.98 -38.82 49.05
N ALA A 29 -4.51 -37.69 49.55
CA ALA A 29 -5.83 -37.62 50.15
C ALA A 29 -6.95 -38.04 49.18
N PHE A 30 -6.73 -38.02 47.85
CA PHE A 30 -7.69 -38.50 46.87
C PHE A 30 -7.91 -40.02 46.92
N ASN A 31 -7.00 -40.76 47.55
CA ASN A 31 -7.09 -42.22 47.72
C ASN A 31 -7.63 -42.63 49.12
N GLU A 32 -7.91 -41.67 50.02
CA GLU A 32 -8.49 -41.95 51.34
C GLU A 32 -9.94 -42.47 51.21
N SER A 33 -10.32 -43.47 52.01
CA SER A 33 -11.71 -43.93 52.14
C SER A 33 -12.13 -43.83 53.62
N PRO A 34 -13.12 -42.99 53.98
CA PRO A 34 -14.00 -42.19 53.12
C PRO A 34 -13.38 -40.89 52.58
N ILE A 35 -13.70 -40.53 51.34
CA ILE A 35 -13.23 -39.30 50.68
C ILE A 35 -13.87 -38.07 51.34
N ASN A 36 -13.07 -37.06 51.69
CA ASN A 36 -13.56 -35.75 52.16
C ASN A 36 -13.63 -34.73 50.99
N PRO A 37 -14.83 -34.36 50.50
CA PRO A 37 -14.96 -33.49 49.33
C PRO A 37 -14.37 -32.09 49.52
N LYS A 38 -14.47 -31.50 50.72
CA LYS A 38 -13.95 -30.15 51.00
C LYS A 38 -12.43 -30.12 50.93
N LYS A 39 -11.77 -31.10 51.57
CA LYS A 39 -10.30 -31.26 51.55
C LYS A 39 -9.81 -31.49 50.11
N CYS A 40 -10.48 -32.38 49.36
CA CYS A 40 -10.10 -32.67 47.97
C CYS A 40 -10.21 -31.45 47.06
N ARG A 41 -11.28 -30.65 47.19
CA ARG A 41 -11.44 -29.40 46.43
C ARG A 41 -10.29 -28.41 46.67
N ILE A 42 -9.89 -28.21 47.93
CA ILE A 42 -8.79 -27.30 48.28
C ILE A 42 -7.50 -27.76 47.60
N ILE A 43 -7.19 -29.06 47.66
CA ILE A 43 -5.98 -29.62 47.04
C ILE A 43 -6.03 -29.47 45.51
N ILE A 44 -7.17 -29.75 44.86
CA ILE A 44 -7.32 -29.52 43.42
C ILE A 44 -7.13 -28.04 43.07
N THR A 45 -7.68 -27.11 43.88
CA THR A 45 -7.46 -25.68 43.67
C THR A 45 -5.99 -25.31 43.77
N LYS A 46 -5.22 -25.87 44.73
CA LYS A 46 -3.77 -25.66 44.81
C LYS A 46 -3.06 -26.17 43.55
N ILE A 47 -3.40 -27.37 43.06
CA ILE A 47 -2.82 -27.94 41.82
C ILE A 47 -3.07 -27.01 40.62
N VAL A 48 -4.32 -26.58 40.43
CA VAL A 48 -4.72 -25.69 39.32
C VAL A 48 -4.09 -24.30 39.46
N TYR A 49 -3.95 -23.79 40.69
CA TYR A 49 -3.28 -22.52 40.97
C TYR A 49 -1.80 -22.54 40.56
N LEU A 50 -1.07 -23.61 40.90
CA LEU A 50 0.32 -23.79 40.49
C LEU A 50 0.46 -23.86 38.96
N LEU A 51 -0.45 -24.54 38.27
CA LEU A 51 -0.49 -24.57 36.80
C LEU A 51 -0.67 -23.16 36.20
N HIS A 52 -1.57 -22.33 36.75
CA HIS A 52 -1.80 -20.97 36.26
C HIS A 52 -0.69 -19.97 36.63
N GLN A 53 0.11 -20.23 37.66
CA GLN A 53 1.33 -19.48 37.94
C GLN A 53 2.49 -19.81 36.97
N GLY A 54 2.30 -20.77 36.06
CA GLY A 54 3.30 -21.15 35.06
C GLY A 54 4.25 -22.27 35.52
N GLN A 55 3.97 -22.96 36.63
CA GLN A 55 4.75 -24.14 37.00
C GLN A 55 4.40 -25.34 36.11
N THR A 56 5.43 -25.96 35.54
CA THR A 56 5.27 -27.15 34.69
C THR A 56 5.36 -28.45 35.51
N TYR A 57 4.41 -29.34 35.30
CA TYR A 57 4.46 -30.72 35.81
C TYR A 57 5.22 -31.59 34.81
N GLN A 58 6.04 -32.51 35.31
CA GLN A 58 6.63 -33.55 34.46
C GLN A 58 5.52 -34.52 34.03
N SER A 59 5.69 -35.19 32.88
CA SER A 59 4.64 -36.06 32.32
C SER A 59 4.20 -37.16 33.30
N GLN A 60 5.12 -37.75 34.07
CA GLN A 60 4.80 -38.74 35.09
C GLN A 60 3.98 -38.16 36.25
N GLU A 61 4.41 -37.01 36.80
CA GLU A 61 3.70 -36.33 37.90
C GLU A 61 2.28 -35.90 37.48
N ALA A 62 2.15 -35.40 36.25
CA ALA A 62 0.87 -35.02 35.68
C ALA A 62 -0.05 -36.23 35.52
N THR A 63 0.49 -37.37 35.09
CA THR A 63 -0.24 -38.64 34.91
C THR A 63 -0.70 -39.21 36.25
N ASP A 64 0.17 -39.23 37.27
CA ASP A 64 -0.18 -39.72 38.61
C ASP A 64 -1.25 -38.84 39.29
N ALA A 65 -1.12 -37.51 39.15
CA ALA A 65 -2.12 -36.57 39.61
C ALA A 65 -3.44 -36.75 38.86
N PHE A 66 -3.38 -36.91 37.53
CA PHE A 66 -4.54 -37.15 36.67
C PHE A 66 -5.31 -38.40 37.09
N PHE A 67 -4.62 -39.53 37.27
CA PHE A 67 -5.26 -40.77 37.72
C PHE A 67 -5.83 -40.66 39.13
N SER A 68 -5.13 -40.00 40.05
CA SER A 68 -5.64 -39.78 41.42
C SER A 68 -6.91 -38.92 41.43
N ILE A 69 -6.95 -37.87 40.60
CA ILE A 69 -8.12 -37.00 40.44
C ILE A 69 -9.29 -37.75 39.76
N SER A 70 -9.01 -38.65 38.80
CA SER A 70 -10.04 -39.40 38.09
C SER A 70 -10.92 -40.26 39.01
N LYS A 71 -10.36 -40.79 40.11
CA LYS A 71 -11.10 -41.60 41.10
C LYS A 71 -12.20 -40.80 41.78
N LEU A 72 -12.04 -39.48 41.88
CA LEU A 72 -13.01 -38.58 42.51
C LEU A 72 -14.32 -38.46 41.72
N PHE A 73 -14.37 -38.94 40.46
CA PHE A 73 -15.62 -39.05 39.71
C PHE A 73 -16.66 -39.96 40.38
N GLN A 74 -16.27 -40.86 41.27
CA GLN A 74 -17.27 -41.71 41.96
C GLN A 74 -18.07 -40.94 43.02
N ASN A 75 -17.61 -39.76 43.44
CA ASN A 75 -18.27 -38.97 44.47
C ASN A 75 -19.47 -38.18 43.91
N PRO A 76 -20.63 -38.15 44.62
CA PRO A 76 -21.81 -37.42 44.18
C PRO A 76 -21.75 -35.90 44.42
N ASP A 77 -20.71 -35.36 45.08
CA ASP A 77 -20.59 -33.92 45.37
C ASP A 77 -20.38 -33.09 44.09
N VAL A 78 -21.35 -32.21 43.79
CA VAL A 78 -21.39 -31.41 42.56
C VAL A 78 -20.18 -30.46 42.45
N SER A 79 -19.80 -29.81 43.55
CA SER A 79 -18.70 -28.85 43.56
C SER A 79 -17.34 -29.54 43.37
N LEU A 80 -17.14 -30.72 43.96
CA LEU A 80 -15.96 -31.54 43.73
C LEU A 80 -15.90 -31.98 42.28
N ARG A 81 -17.01 -32.46 41.71
CA ARG A 81 -17.08 -32.85 40.28
C ARG A 81 -16.71 -31.70 39.34
N GLN A 82 -17.14 -30.47 39.60
CA GLN A 82 -16.73 -29.29 38.83
C GLN A 82 -15.22 -29.06 38.85
N MET A 83 -14.59 -29.18 40.02
CA MET A 83 -13.14 -29.05 40.16
C MET A 83 -12.39 -30.18 39.44
N VAL A 84 -12.93 -31.40 39.48
CA VAL A 84 -12.38 -32.56 38.75
C VAL A 84 -12.40 -32.31 37.24
N TYR A 85 -13.51 -31.84 36.66
CA TYR A 85 -13.58 -31.50 35.23
C TYR A 85 -12.55 -30.43 34.84
N LEU A 86 -12.32 -29.42 35.70
CA LEU A 86 -11.34 -28.37 35.44
C LEU A 86 -9.91 -28.93 35.44
N ALA A 87 -9.54 -29.67 36.49
CA ALA A 87 -8.19 -30.19 36.65
C ALA A 87 -7.80 -31.20 35.57
N ILE A 88 -8.71 -32.11 35.21
CA ILE A 88 -8.50 -33.09 34.12
C ILE A 88 -8.28 -32.39 32.78
N LYS A 89 -9.04 -31.34 32.47
CA LYS A 89 -8.86 -30.57 31.23
C LYS A 89 -7.49 -29.91 31.13
N GLU A 90 -6.93 -29.43 32.24
CA GLU A 90 -5.61 -28.79 32.23
C GLU A 90 -4.48 -29.82 32.22
N LEU A 91 -4.59 -30.89 33.01
CA LEU A 91 -3.59 -31.95 33.07
C LEU A 91 -3.55 -32.83 31.80
N ALA A 92 -4.66 -32.95 31.07
CA ALA A 92 -4.76 -33.78 29.86
C ALA A 92 -3.77 -33.41 28.74
N LYS A 93 -3.21 -32.20 28.74
CA LYS A 93 -2.19 -31.80 27.75
C LYS A 93 -0.81 -32.42 28.02
N THR A 94 -0.56 -32.83 29.27
CA THR A 94 0.77 -33.26 29.74
C THR A 94 0.77 -34.72 30.23
N ALA A 95 -0.38 -35.19 30.71
CA ALA A 95 -0.58 -36.56 31.17
C ALA A 95 -0.68 -37.56 29.99
N GLN A 96 -0.26 -38.79 30.24
CA GLN A 96 -0.43 -39.92 29.32
C GLN A 96 -1.67 -40.74 29.70
N ASP A 97 -2.14 -41.61 28.80
CA ASP A 97 -3.27 -42.53 29.03
C ASP A 97 -4.57 -41.86 29.53
N VAL A 98 -4.81 -40.65 29.04
CA VAL A 98 -5.95 -39.80 29.40
C VAL A 98 -7.30 -40.46 29.09
N PHE A 99 -7.35 -41.45 28.19
CA PHE A 99 -8.57 -42.18 27.80
C PHE A 99 -9.28 -42.92 28.96
N VAL A 100 -8.61 -43.15 30.10
CA VAL A 100 -9.19 -43.85 31.26
C VAL A 100 -10.44 -43.14 31.81
N VAL A 101 -10.55 -41.82 31.65
CA VAL A 101 -11.72 -41.06 32.12
C VAL A 101 -12.91 -41.09 31.15
N THR A 102 -12.74 -41.59 29.92
CA THR A 102 -13.77 -41.58 28.88
C THR A 102 -15.06 -42.25 29.35
N SER A 103 -14.98 -43.41 30.00
CA SER A 103 -16.16 -44.13 30.52
C SER A 103 -16.94 -43.34 31.58
N SER A 104 -16.21 -42.64 32.46
CA SER A 104 -16.80 -41.80 33.52
C SER A 104 -17.50 -40.59 32.91
N LEU A 105 -16.85 -39.94 31.94
CA LEU A 105 -17.41 -38.79 31.22
C LEU A 105 -18.64 -39.18 30.39
N THR A 106 -18.61 -40.31 29.67
CA THR A 106 -19.76 -40.82 28.91
C THR A 106 -20.94 -41.18 29.83
N LYS A 107 -20.68 -41.68 31.03
CA LYS A 107 -21.73 -41.91 32.04
C LYS A 107 -22.40 -40.60 32.45
N ASP A 108 -21.60 -39.57 32.73
CA ASP A 108 -22.12 -38.25 33.13
C ASP A 108 -22.84 -37.51 31.99
N MET A 109 -22.46 -37.75 30.74
CA MET A 109 -23.18 -37.22 29.55
C MET A 109 -24.62 -37.74 29.45
N ASN A 110 -24.84 -38.99 29.88
CA ASN A 110 -26.14 -39.67 29.84
C ASN A 110 -26.95 -39.53 31.14
N ALA A 111 -26.37 -38.93 32.19
CA ALA A 111 -27.03 -38.75 33.48
C ALA A 111 -28.25 -37.82 33.32
N ARG A 112 -29.45 -38.33 33.65
CA ARG A 112 -30.71 -37.56 33.54
C ARG A 112 -30.88 -36.50 34.63
N SER A 113 -30.12 -36.57 35.72
CA SER A 113 -30.42 -35.85 36.97
C SER A 113 -29.76 -34.48 37.13
N ASP A 114 -28.63 -34.19 36.48
CA ASP A 114 -27.84 -32.99 36.81
C ASP A 114 -27.43 -32.15 35.60
N LEU A 115 -28.04 -30.96 35.50
CA LEU A 115 -27.77 -29.92 34.51
C LEU A 115 -26.31 -29.46 34.47
N ILE A 116 -25.55 -29.67 35.54
CA ILE A 116 -24.14 -29.27 35.67
C ILE A 116 -23.19 -30.33 35.09
N TYR A 117 -23.56 -31.62 35.15
CA TYR A 117 -22.67 -32.70 34.75
C TYR A 117 -22.58 -32.81 33.23
N ARG A 118 -23.72 -32.82 32.52
CA ARG A 118 -23.77 -33.07 31.07
C ARG A 118 -22.96 -32.06 30.23
N PRO A 119 -23.11 -30.72 30.39
CA PRO A 119 -22.34 -29.77 29.58
C PRO A 119 -20.83 -29.80 29.88
N ASN A 120 -20.46 -30.05 31.14
CA ASN A 120 -19.06 -30.07 31.56
C ASN A 120 -18.36 -31.36 31.17
N SER A 121 -19.07 -32.50 31.22
CA SER A 121 -18.54 -33.77 30.73
C SER A 121 -18.34 -33.75 29.22
N ILE A 122 -19.26 -33.15 28.44
CA ILE A 122 -19.07 -32.93 26.98
C ILE A 122 -17.78 -32.13 26.72
N ARG A 123 -17.62 -30.97 27.36
CA ARG A 123 -16.43 -30.11 27.15
C ARG A 123 -15.13 -30.79 27.58
N ALA A 124 -15.16 -31.54 28.69
CA ALA A 124 -13.99 -32.28 29.17
C ALA A 124 -13.65 -33.41 28.20
N LEU A 125 -14.65 -34.18 27.76
CA LEU A 125 -14.47 -35.30 26.83
C LEU A 125 -13.88 -34.83 25.51
N CYS A 126 -14.43 -33.77 24.91
CA CYS A 126 -13.93 -33.28 23.62
C CYS A 126 -12.52 -32.68 23.69
N LYS A 127 -12.05 -32.24 24.87
CA LYS A 127 -10.66 -31.79 25.06
C LYS A 127 -9.66 -32.95 25.17
N ILE A 128 -10.11 -34.11 25.66
CA ILE A 128 -9.26 -35.31 25.82
C ILE A 128 -9.35 -36.28 24.64
N THR A 129 -10.35 -36.11 23.77
CA THR A 129 -10.61 -37.01 22.65
C THR A 129 -9.56 -36.80 21.56
N ASP A 130 -8.97 -37.89 21.09
CA ASP A 130 -8.08 -37.94 19.94
C ASP A 130 -8.84 -38.39 18.67
N ALA A 131 -8.17 -38.41 17.52
CA ALA A 131 -8.79 -38.79 16.25
C ALA A 131 -9.32 -40.24 16.26
N SER A 132 -8.69 -41.14 17.02
CA SER A 132 -9.05 -42.56 17.08
C SER A 132 -10.34 -42.82 17.88
N MET A 133 -10.56 -42.08 18.98
CA MET A 133 -11.74 -42.23 19.84
C MET A 133 -12.99 -41.51 19.32
N MET A 134 -12.88 -40.69 18.27
CA MET A 134 -13.98 -39.83 17.81
C MET A 134 -15.23 -40.60 17.38
N GLN A 135 -15.07 -41.74 16.70
CA GLN A 135 -16.20 -42.57 16.27
C GLN A 135 -17.01 -43.13 17.45
N GLY A 136 -16.34 -43.44 18.57
CA GLY A 136 -16.97 -43.96 19.78
C GLY A 136 -17.85 -42.93 20.49
N ILE A 137 -17.57 -41.64 20.32
CA ILE A 137 -18.32 -40.56 20.97
C ILE A 137 -19.37 -39.89 20.07
N GLU A 138 -19.33 -40.15 18.75
CA GLU A 138 -20.18 -39.52 17.72
C GLU A 138 -21.68 -39.53 18.09
N ARG A 139 -22.20 -40.71 18.47
CA ARG A 139 -23.62 -40.86 18.82
C ARG A 139 -24.03 -39.95 19.98
N PHE A 140 -23.17 -39.80 20.99
CA PHE A 140 -23.47 -38.98 22.17
C PHE A 140 -23.43 -37.49 21.82
N ILE A 141 -22.52 -37.06 20.94
CA ILE A 141 -22.44 -35.67 20.48
C ILE A 141 -23.65 -35.30 19.62
N LYS A 142 -24.06 -36.15 18.67
CA LYS A 142 -25.28 -35.96 17.86
C LYS A 142 -26.52 -35.75 18.73
N GLN A 143 -26.71 -36.61 19.73
CA GLN A 143 -27.82 -36.49 20.67
C GLN A 143 -27.74 -35.21 21.52
N ALA A 144 -26.53 -34.80 21.91
CA ALA A 144 -26.33 -33.58 22.69
C ALA A 144 -26.56 -32.30 21.88
N ILE A 145 -26.26 -32.28 20.58
CA ILE A 145 -26.50 -31.13 19.69
C ILE A 145 -27.99 -30.75 19.64
N VAL A 146 -28.88 -31.74 19.57
CA VAL A 146 -30.34 -31.54 19.46
C VAL A 146 -31.03 -31.52 20.84
N ASP A 147 -30.26 -31.50 21.92
CA ASP A 147 -30.83 -31.52 23.27
C ASP A 147 -31.70 -30.27 23.54
N LYS A 148 -32.85 -30.48 24.21
CA LYS A 148 -33.78 -29.40 24.58
C LYS A 148 -33.12 -28.35 25.49
N ASN A 149 -32.10 -28.73 26.24
CA ASN A 149 -31.35 -27.83 27.09
C ASN A 149 -30.27 -27.10 26.28
N VAL A 150 -30.44 -25.77 26.18
CA VAL A 150 -29.54 -24.86 25.47
C VAL A 150 -28.09 -24.98 25.96
N ALA A 151 -27.84 -25.22 27.25
CA ALA A 151 -26.49 -25.35 27.78
C ALA A 151 -25.77 -26.61 27.29
N VAL A 152 -26.50 -27.72 27.13
CA VAL A 152 -25.99 -29.00 26.61
C VAL A 152 -25.75 -28.89 25.10
N SER A 153 -26.74 -28.41 24.36
CA SER A 153 -26.64 -28.16 22.91
C SER A 153 -25.51 -27.20 22.57
N SER A 154 -25.40 -26.07 23.27
CA SER A 154 -24.32 -25.10 23.09
C SER A 154 -22.95 -25.70 23.40
N ALA A 155 -22.80 -26.47 24.48
CA ALA A 155 -21.55 -27.15 24.81
C ALA A 155 -21.16 -28.17 23.74
N ALA A 156 -22.12 -28.94 23.23
CA ALA A 156 -21.90 -29.91 22.16
C ALA A 156 -21.48 -29.21 20.86
N LEU A 157 -22.18 -28.16 20.43
CA LEU A 157 -21.88 -27.41 19.21
C LEU A 157 -20.48 -26.78 19.22
N VAL A 158 -20.10 -26.11 20.32
CA VAL A 158 -18.74 -25.54 20.46
C VAL A 158 -17.69 -26.65 20.49
N SER A 159 -17.98 -27.76 21.17
CA SER A 159 -17.07 -28.90 21.20
C SER A 159 -16.91 -29.53 19.80
N SER A 160 -17.98 -29.61 19.01
CA SER A 160 -17.93 -30.05 17.61
C SER A 160 -17.08 -29.13 16.74
N ILE A 161 -17.08 -27.82 16.98
CA ILE A 161 -16.20 -26.86 16.28
C ILE A 161 -14.73 -27.18 16.59
N HIS A 162 -14.39 -27.49 17.84
CA HIS A 162 -13.02 -27.90 18.20
C HIS A 162 -12.64 -29.26 17.60
N LEU A 163 -13.55 -30.23 17.60
CA LEU A 163 -13.33 -31.56 17.02
C LEU A 163 -13.20 -31.50 15.49
N PHE A 164 -13.80 -30.52 14.82
CA PHE A 164 -13.70 -30.35 13.37
C PHE A 164 -12.23 -30.19 12.92
N GLN A 165 -11.39 -29.55 13.73
CA GLN A 165 -9.95 -29.41 13.44
C GLN A 165 -9.20 -30.74 13.57
N LEU A 166 -9.68 -31.68 14.39
CA LEU A 166 -9.07 -33.00 14.55
C LEU A 166 -9.50 -33.97 13.44
N ASN A 167 -10.78 -34.01 13.07
CA ASN A 167 -11.29 -34.89 12.02
C ASN A 167 -12.53 -34.30 11.34
N LYS A 168 -12.33 -33.73 10.15
CA LYS A 168 -13.38 -33.04 9.37
C LYS A 168 -14.48 -34.00 8.89
N GLU A 169 -14.10 -35.19 8.43
CA GLU A 169 -15.01 -36.14 7.77
C GLU A 169 -16.07 -36.70 8.72
N VAL A 170 -15.70 -36.97 9.98
CA VAL A 170 -16.66 -37.43 10.99
C VAL A 170 -17.63 -36.31 11.34
N VAL A 171 -17.13 -35.09 11.58
CA VAL A 171 -17.96 -33.96 12.00
C VAL A 171 -18.92 -33.51 10.89
N LYS A 172 -18.53 -33.53 9.61
CA LYS A 172 -19.42 -33.20 8.48
C LYS A 172 -20.72 -34.03 8.48
N ARG A 173 -20.70 -35.25 9.01
CA ARG A 173 -21.90 -36.12 9.11
C ARG A 173 -22.93 -35.63 10.13
N TRP A 174 -22.61 -34.58 10.88
CA TRP A 174 -23.45 -34.01 11.95
C TRP A 174 -24.23 -32.77 11.47
N ALA A 175 -24.18 -32.49 10.15
CA ALA A 175 -24.79 -31.30 9.55
C ALA A 175 -26.32 -31.26 9.73
N ASN A 176 -27.00 -32.41 9.72
CA ASN A 176 -28.45 -32.48 9.89
C ASN A 176 -28.86 -32.07 11.32
N GLU A 177 -28.15 -32.59 12.33
CA GLU A 177 -28.37 -32.24 13.73
C GLU A 177 -28.03 -30.77 14.00
N ALA A 178 -26.95 -30.26 13.39
CA ALA A 178 -26.61 -28.84 13.48
C ALA A 178 -27.69 -27.95 12.82
N GLN A 179 -28.26 -28.37 11.70
CA GLN A 179 -29.37 -27.67 11.04
C GLN A 179 -30.64 -27.66 11.90
N GLU A 180 -30.97 -28.77 12.56
CA GLU A 180 -32.08 -28.83 13.53
C GLU A 180 -31.84 -27.90 14.73
N ALA A 181 -30.59 -27.80 15.21
CA ALA A 181 -30.23 -26.93 16.32
C ALA A 181 -30.41 -25.43 15.98
N ILE A 182 -30.33 -25.02 14.71
CA ILE A 182 -30.63 -23.63 14.28
C ILE A 182 -32.11 -23.31 14.44
N SER A 183 -32.99 -24.28 14.18
CA SER A 183 -34.43 -24.14 14.36
C SER A 183 -34.86 -24.18 15.84
N SER A 184 -33.94 -24.48 16.75
CA SER A 184 -34.21 -24.49 18.19
C SER A 184 -34.49 -23.08 18.75
N LYS A 185 -35.18 -23.01 19.89
CA LYS A 185 -35.51 -21.73 20.57
C LYS A 185 -34.29 -21.10 21.28
N GLY A 186 -33.13 -21.78 21.33
CA GLY A 186 -31.96 -21.34 22.07
C GLY A 186 -31.12 -20.32 21.30
N ILE A 187 -31.09 -19.06 21.76
CA ILE A 187 -30.33 -17.95 21.14
C ILE A 187 -28.84 -18.29 20.96
N THR A 188 -28.21 -18.84 22.00
CA THR A 188 -26.77 -19.18 21.98
C THR A 188 -26.49 -20.44 21.15
N ALA A 189 -27.36 -21.45 21.24
CA ALA A 189 -27.23 -22.66 20.43
C ALA A 189 -27.38 -22.35 18.94
N GLN A 190 -28.32 -21.49 18.57
CA GLN A 190 -28.53 -21.04 17.20
C GLN A 190 -27.27 -20.36 16.60
N TYR A 191 -26.58 -19.53 17.40
CA TYR A 191 -25.32 -18.91 17.00
C TYR A 191 -24.21 -19.95 16.76
N HIS A 192 -23.97 -20.87 17.71
CA HIS A 192 -22.94 -21.89 17.54
C HIS A 192 -23.25 -22.89 16.42
N ALA A 193 -24.53 -23.23 16.21
CA ALA A 193 -24.96 -24.12 15.14
C ALA A 193 -24.73 -23.52 13.76
N LEU A 194 -25.03 -22.24 13.57
CA LEU A 194 -24.72 -21.52 12.33
C LEU A 194 -23.21 -21.50 12.06
N GLY A 195 -22.39 -21.33 13.11
CA GLY A 195 -20.93 -21.28 12.99
C GLY A 195 -20.35 -22.64 12.59
N LEU A 196 -20.88 -23.72 13.19
CA LEU A 196 -20.50 -25.08 12.82
C LEU A 196 -20.92 -25.43 11.38
N LEU A 197 -22.14 -25.07 10.95
CA LEU A 197 -22.58 -25.29 9.58
C LEU A 197 -21.74 -24.52 8.56
N TYR A 198 -21.38 -23.28 8.86
CA TYR A 198 -20.46 -22.53 8.02
C TYR A 198 -19.11 -23.23 7.92
N LEU A 199 -18.52 -23.66 9.05
CA LEU A 199 -17.23 -24.36 9.05
C LEU A 199 -17.26 -25.67 8.22
N MET A 200 -18.38 -26.40 8.25
CA MET A 200 -18.58 -27.60 7.43
C MET A 200 -18.69 -27.29 5.93
N ARG A 201 -19.27 -26.13 5.58
CA ARG A 201 -19.63 -25.75 4.20
C ARG A 201 -18.71 -24.69 3.59
N GLN A 202 -17.76 -24.12 4.32
CA GLN A 202 -16.94 -22.99 3.87
C GLN A 202 -16.13 -23.28 2.59
N HIS A 203 -15.90 -24.55 2.28
CA HIS A 203 -15.22 -25.00 1.05
C HIS A 203 -16.19 -25.17 -0.14
N ASP A 204 -17.50 -25.22 0.09
CA ASP A 204 -18.55 -25.30 -0.93
C ASP A 204 -19.31 -23.96 -0.98
N ARG A 205 -18.88 -23.09 -1.91
CA ARG A 205 -19.43 -21.74 -2.10
C ARG A 205 -20.95 -21.75 -2.30
N MET A 206 -21.46 -22.65 -3.14
CA MET A 206 -22.89 -22.73 -3.46
C MET A 206 -23.71 -23.15 -2.22
N ALA A 207 -23.18 -24.05 -1.40
CA ALA A 207 -23.82 -24.42 -0.13
C ALA A 207 -23.87 -23.25 0.87
N VAL A 208 -22.83 -22.39 0.90
CA VAL A 208 -22.83 -21.17 1.73
C VAL A 208 -23.85 -20.15 1.20
N ILE A 209 -23.92 -19.91 -0.11
CA ILE A 209 -24.91 -19.01 -0.74
C ILE A 209 -26.33 -19.44 -0.38
N LYS A 210 -26.67 -20.72 -0.61
CA LYS A 210 -28.00 -21.28 -0.28
C LYS A 210 -28.30 -21.18 1.21
N MET A 211 -27.29 -21.39 2.06
CA MET A 211 -27.42 -21.25 3.51
C MET A 211 -27.77 -19.81 3.90
N VAL A 212 -27.03 -18.82 3.37
CA VAL A 212 -27.27 -17.40 3.67
C VAL A 212 -28.67 -16.98 3.21
N GLN A 213 -29.06 -17.31 1.98
CA GLN A 213 -30.38 -16.99 1.43
C GLN A 213 -31.53 -17.62 2.24
N ASN A 214 -31.37 -18.87 2.72
CA ASN A 214 -32.38 -19.55 3.52
C ASN A 214 -32.59 -18.87 4.89
N TYR A 215 -31.50 -18.47 5.56
CA TYR A 215 -31.57 -17.87 6.89
C TYR A 215 -31.82 -16.35 6.86
N ALA A 216 -31.60 -15.69 5.72
CA ALA A 216 -31.83 -14.26 5.56
C ALA A 216 -33.32 -13.86 5.66
N ARG A 217 -34.25 -14.78 5.32
CA ARG A 217 -35.70 -14.53 5.32
C ARG A 217 -36.38 -14.54 6.71
N GLY A 218 -35.62 -14.43 7.80
CA GLY A 218 -36.17 -14.17 9.14
C GLY A 218 -36.35 -15.38 10.07
N SER A 219 -35.59 -16.45 9.87
CA SER A 219 -35.62 -17.63 10.75
C SER A 219 -34.71 -17.52 11.98
N LEU A 220 -33.75 -16.59 11.96
CA LEU A 220 -32.82 -16.36 13.07
C LEU A 220 -33.38 -15.36 14.09
N ARG A 221 -33.27 -15.70 15.38
CA ARG A 221 -33.67 -14.85 16.51
C ARG A 221 -32.46 -14.26 17.25
N SER A 222 -31.31 -14.91 17.15
CA SER A 222 -30.10 -14.53 17.85
C SER A 222 -29.39 -13.36 17.16
N PRO A 223 -29.17 -12.21 17.84
CA PRO A 223 -28.43 -11.10 17.26
C PRO A 223 -27.01 -11.49 16.83
N HIS A 224 -26.35 -12.38 17.59
CA HIS A 224 -25.01 -12.88 17.26
C HIS A 224 -25.01 -13.75 16.00
N ALA A 225 -26.06 -14.55 15.80
CA ALA A 225 -26.22 -15.34 14.58
C ALA A 225 -26.46 -14.45 13.36
N ILE A 226 -27.26 -13.39 13.50
CA ILE A 226 -27.52 -12.43 12.42
C ILE A 226 -26.23 -11.66 12.07
N VAL A 227 -25.47 -11.18 13.05
CA VAL A 227 -24.15 -10.55 12.82
C VAL A 227 -23.22 -11.48 12.04
N MET A 228 -23.21 -12.77 12.38
CA MET A 228 -22.39 -13.75 11.67
C MET A 228 -22.90 -14.01 10.25
N LEU A 229 -24.22 -14.04 10.06
CA LEU A 229 -24.85 -14.14 8.73
C LEU A 229 -24.49 -12.94 7.85
N ILE A 230 -24.49 -11.72 8.41
CA ILE A 230 -24.07 -10.49 7.72
C ILE A 230 -22.61 -10.62 7.24
N ARG A 231 -21.71 -11.13 8.08
CA ARG A 231 -20.30 -11.35 7.70
C ARG A 231 -20.16 -12.35 6.56
N TYR A 232 -20.97 -13.40 6.57
CA TYR A 232 -20.97 -14.38 5.48
C TYR A 232 -21.54 -13.80 4.19
N ALA A 233 -22.63 -13.02 4.27
CA ALA A 233 -23.19 -12.31 3.12
C ALA A 233 -22.18 -11.32 2.52
N TRP A 234 -21.50 -10.54 3.37
CA TRP A 234 -20.47 -9.61 2.95
C TRP A 234 -19.30 -10.31 2.24
N LYS A 235 -18.80 -11.42 2.80
CA LYS A 235 -17.72 -12.21 2.18
C LYS A 235 -18.12 -12.73 0.79
N ILE A 236 -19.34 -13.23 0.62
CA ILE A 236 -19.85 -13.68 -0.69
C ILE A 236 -19.90 -12.52 -1.69
N MET A 237 -20.34 -11.33 -1.24
CA MET A 237 -20.45 -10.14 -2.08
C MET A 237 -19.09 -9.54 -2.48
N GLU A 238 -18.02 -9.80 -1.74
CA GLU A 238 -16.66 -9.38 -2.13
C GLU A 238 -16.12 -10.22 -3.30
N ASP A 239 -16.60 -11.46 -3.43
CA ASP A 239 -16.12 -12.45 -4.41
C ASP A 239 -16.99 -12.51 -5.70
N GLU A 240 -18.03 -11.68 -5.86
CA GLU A 240 -19.04 -11.80 -6.93
C GLU A 240 -19.60 -10.43 -7.36
N ASP A 241 -19.67 -10.12 -8.67
CA ASP A 241 -20.23 -8.85 -9.18
C ASP A 241 -21.74 -8.92 -9.51
N SER A 242 -22.30 -10.11 -9.76
CA SER A 242 -23.65 -10.26 -10.35
C SER A 242 -24.76 -10.71 -9.38
N SER A 243 -24.46 -11.43 -8.28
CA SER A 243 -25.45 -11.81 -7.24
C SER A 243 -25.64 -10.77 -6.13
N SER A 244 -24.89 -9.68 -6.18
CA SER A 244 -24.72 -8.71 -5.10
C SER A 244 -26.01 -7.97 -4.74
N ARG A 245 -26.95 -7.85 -5.68
CA ARG A 245 -28.18 -7.07 -5.48
C ARG A 245 -29.16 -7.72 -4.49
N ALA A 246 -29.34 -9.04 -4.56
CA ALA A 246 -30.24 -9.75 -3.63
C ALA A 246 -29.68 -9.78 -2.20
N PHE A 247 -28.36 -9.89 -2.06
CA PHE A 247 -27.71 -9.82 -0.75
C PHE A 247 -27.71 -8.40 -0.17
N TYR A 248 -27.58 -7.38 -1.02
CA TYR A 248 -27.71 -5.99 -0.62
C TYR A 248 -29.10 -5.70 -0.01
N GLU A 249 -30.19 -6.17 -0.62
CA GLU A 249 -31.55 -6.03 -0.05
C GLU A 249 -31.66 -6.61 1.36
N TYR A 250 -30.97 -7.74 1.64
CA TYR A 250 -30.90 -8.30 2.98
C TYR A 250 -30.11 -7.41 3.94
N LEU A 251 -28.94 -6.90 3.52
CA LEU A 251 -28.14 -5.97 4.32
C LEU A 251 -28.93 -4.70 4.67
N GLU A 252 -29.64 -4.12 3.71
CA GLU A 252 -30.48 -2.94 3.92
C GLU A 252 -31.61 -3.23 4.93
N SER A 253 -32.23 -4.41 4.86
CA SER A 253 -33.28 -4.80 5.80
C SER A 253 -32.79 -4.87 7.26
N TRP A 254 -31.53 -5.31 7.47
CA TRP A 254 -30.93 -5.42 8.80
C TRP A 254 -30.51 -4.08 9.42
N LEU A 255 -30.43 -2.99 8.64
CA LEU A 255 -30.22 -1.64 9.17
C LEU A 255 -31.37 -1.17 10.07
N ARG A 256 -32.58 -1.73 9.91
CA ARG A 256 -33.76 -1.39 10.71
C ARG A 256 -34.00 -2.35 11.89
N HIS A 257 -33.01 -3.18 12.21
CA HIS A 257 -33.14 -4.17 13.28
C HIS A 257 -33.16 -3.52 14.67
N LYS A 258 -33.82 -4.17 15.65
CA LYS A 258 -33.97 -3.65 17.03
C LYS A 258 -32.67 -3.61 17.85
N ASN A 259 -31.64 -4.33 17.42
CA ASN A 259 -30.39 -4.48 18.16
C ASN A 259 -29.26 -3.72 17.46
N ASP A 260 -28.65 -2.78 18.17
CA ASP A 260 -27.56 -1.91 17.72
C ASP A 260 -26.39 -2.69 17.08
N MET A 261 -26.06 -3.90 17.58
CA MET A 261 -24.96 -4.71 17.02
C MET A 261 -25.23 -5.16 15.58
N VAL A 262 -26.48 -5.53 15.29
CA VAL A 262 -26.90 -5.98 13.95
C VAL A 262 -26.90 -4.80 12.98
N VAL A 263 -27.43 -3.66 13.42
CA VAL A 263 -27.46 -2.43 12.64
C VAL A 263 -26.05 -1.96 12.30
N TYR A 264 -25.14 -1.96 13.29
CA TYR A 264 -23.75 -1.57 13.08
C TYR A 264 -23.02 -2.51 12.11
N GLU A 265 -23.14 -3.83 12.27
CA GLU A 265 -22.45 -4.77 11.39
C GLU A 265 -22.99 -4.68 9.95
N ALA A 266 -24.30 -4.51 9.77
CA ALA A 266 -24.90 -4.29 8.45
C ALA A 266 -24.39 -3.00 7.80
N ALA A 267 -24.36 -1.89 8.55
CA ALA A 267 -23.83 -0.62 8.07
C ALA A 267 -22.34 -0.74 7.70
N ARG A 268 -21.54 -1.38 8.56
CA ARG A 268 -20.11 -1.63 8.31
C ARG A 268 -19.89 -2.48 7.06
N ALA A 269 -20.69 -3.53 6.86
CA ALA A 269 -20.61 -4.38 5.68
C ALA A 269 -20.88 -3.58 4.40
N ILE A 270 -21.97 -2.79 4.37
CA ILE A 270 -22.31 -1.93 3.23
C ILE A 270 -21.19 -0.91 2.96
N CYS A 271 -20.67 -0.24 3.99
CA CYS A 271 -19.59 0.74 3.84
C CYS A 271 -18.23 0.14 3.41
N SER A 272 -18.06 -1.18 3.47
CA SER A 272 -16.80 -1.86 3.14
C SER A 272 -16.81 -2.53 1.75
N LEU A 273 -17.89 -2.43 1.00
CA LEU A 273 -18.00 -2.94 -0.37
C LEU A 273 -17.26 -2.02 -1.36
N LYS A 274 -16.60 -2.57 -2.39
CA LYS A 274 -15.72 -1.83 -3.32
C LYS A 274 -16.49 -1.02 -4.38
N ASN A 275 -17.59 -1.55 -4.90
CA ASN A 275 -18.37 -0.97 -6.02
C ASN A 275 -19.74 -0.43 -5.57
N VAL A 276 -19.79 0.38 -4.50
CA VAL A 276 -21.07 0.87 -3.95
C VAL A 276 -21.47 2.21 -4.54
N THR A 277 -22.74 2.34 -4.93
CA THR A 277 -23.27 3.63 -5.37
C THR A 277 -23.57 4.56 -4.19
N PRO A 278 -23.48 5.90 -4.35
CA PRO A 278 -23.82 6.84 -3.27
C PRO A 278 -25.26 6.68 -2.73
N LYS A 279 -26.19 6.16 -3.55
CA LYS A 279 -27.57 5.88 -3.15
C LYS A 279 -27.67 4.70 -2.19
N GLU A 280 -26.89 3.65 -2.43
CA GLU A 280 -26.81 2.46 -1.56
C GLU A 280 -26.08 2.75 -0.25
N LEU A 281 -25.16 3.71 -0.27
CA LEU A 281 -24.41 4.10 0.92
C LEU A 281 -25.25 4.96 1.90
N PHE A 282 -26.23 5.70 1.40
CA PHE A 282 -27.03 6.65 2.17
C PHE A 282 -27.78 6.02 3.38
N PRO A 283 -28.48 4.88 3.25
CA PRO A 283 -29.11 4.21 4.40
C PRO A 283 -28.11 3.80 5.49
N ALA A 284 -26.94 3.29 5.09
CA ALA A 284 -25.89 2.86 6.02
C ALA A 284 -25.27 4.06 6.77
N VAL A 285 -24.95 5.15 6.06
CA VAL A 285 -24.46 6.38 6.67
C VAL A 285 -25.50 6.99 7.62
N SER A 286 -26.77 7.02 7.22
CA SER A 286 -27.88 7.50 8.07
C SER A 286 -27.99 6.69 9.38
N ALA A 287 -27.81 5.37 9.30
CA ALA A 287 -27.78 4.52 10.50
C ALA A 287 -26.58 4.85 11.41
N LEU A 288 -25.38 5.04 10.84
CA LEU A 288 -24.19 5.43 11.60
C LEU A 288 -24.31 6.84 12.21
N GLN A 289 -24.97 7.77 11.53
CA GLN A 289 -25.26 9.12 12.04
C GLN A 289 -26.08 9.05 13.33
N LEU A 290 -27.16 8.25 13.35
CA LEU A 290 -27.97 8.03 14.55
C LEU A 290 -27.16 7.40 15.70
N MET A 291 -26.14 6.59 15.38
CA MET A 291 -25.26 5.97 16.38
C MET A 291 -24.25 6.96 16.99
N ILE A 292 -23.80 7.98 16.25
CA ILE A 292 -22.91 9.04 16.75
C ILE A 292 -23.58 9.89 17.83
N VAL A 293 -24.88 10.14 17.71
CA VAL A 293 -25.64 10.97 18.67
C VAL A 293 -26.05 10.17 19.91
N ASN A 294 -25.82 8.86 19.93
CA ASN A 294 -26.26 7.97 21.02
C ASN A 294 -25.42 8.16 22.29
N HIS A 295 -26.03 8.11 23.47
CA HIS A 295 -25.36 8.26 24.77
C HIS A 295 -24.28 7.19 25.06
N LYS A 296 -24.33 6.02 24.41
CA LYS A 296 -23.37 4.92 24.64
C LYS A 296 -22.02 5.20 23.96
N PRO A 297 -20.90 5.39 24.70
CA PRO A 297 -19.59 5.70 24.10
C PRO A 297 -19.08 4.63 23.13
N ALA A 298 -19.35 3.35 23.40
CA ALA A 298 -18.93 2.25 22.53
C ALA A 298 -19.57 2.32 21.13
N LEU A 299 -20.84 2.73 21.03
CA LEU A 299 -21.53 2.89 19.74
C LEU A 299 -21.00 4.09 18.98
N ARG A 300 -20.82 5.22 19.67
CA ARG A 300 -20.24 6.44 19.09
C ARG A 300 -18.86 6.17 18.50
N PHE A 301 -18.01 5.49 19.27
CA PHE A 301 -16.68 5.07 18.83
C PHE A 301 -16.72 4.15 17.61
N ALA A 302 -17.57 3.11 17.64
CA ALA A 302 -17.70 2.19 16.53
C ALA A 302 -18.16 2.89 15.25
N ALA A 303 -19.15 3.78 15.37
CA ALA A 303 -19.72 4.53 14.25
C ALA A 303 -18.73 5.53 13.64
N ILE A 304 -18.07 6.36 14.48
CA ILE A 304 -17.10 7.34 13.99
C ILE A 304 -15.88 6.66 13.34
N ARG A 305 -15.47 5.49 13.85
CA ARG A 305 -14.37 4.72 13.23
C ARG A 305 -14.72 4.24 11.83
N THR A 306 -15.95 3.75 11.63
CA THR A 306 -16.42 3.32 10.31
C THR A 306 -16.55 4.52 9.36
N LEU A 307 -17.10 5.64 9.82
CA LEU A 307 -17.22 6.86 9.01
C LEU A 307 -15.86 7.47 8.65
N ASN A 308 -14.88 7.41 9.56
CA ASN A 308 -13.51 7.86 9.26
C ASN A 308 -12.86 7.05 8.13
N ARG A 309 -13.06 5.73 8.14
CA ARG A 309 -12.61 4.85 7.05
C ARG A 309 -13.35 5.14 5.76
N LEU A 310 -14.67 5.31 5.82
CA LEU A 310 -15.48 5.63 4.64
C LEU A 310 -15.13 7.00 4.04
N ALA A 311 -14.80 7.99 4.87
CA ALA A 311 -14.41 9.32 4.42
C ALA A 311 -13.09 9.34 3.63
N MET A 312 -12.27 8.28 3.68
CA MET A 312 -11.11 8.14 2.80
C MET A 312 -11.51 7.85 1.34
N ILE A 313 -12.58 7.07 1.15
CA ILE A 313 -13.00 6.56 -0.17
C ILE A 313 -14.15 7.41 -0.74
N HIS A 314 -15.13 7.75 0.10
CA HIS A 314 -16.33 8.50 -0.29
C HIS A 314 -16.61 9.69 0.67
N PRO A 315 -15.80 10.77 0.63
CA PRO A 315 -15.99 11.94 1.50
C PRO A 315 -17.39 12.56 1.40
N ASN A 316 -17.94 12.64 0.18
CA ASN A 316 -19.24 13.28 -0.08
C ASN A 316 -20.42 12.55 0.58
N ALA A 317 -20.32 11.23 0.76
CA ALA A 317 -21.37 10.45 1.41
C ALA A 317 -21.41 10.70 2.92
N VAL A 318 -20.26 10.98 3.55
CA VAL A 318 -20.13 11.22 4.99
C VAL A 318 -20.45 12.68 5.36
N PHE A 319 -20.36 13.61 4.40
CA PHE A 319 -20.60 15.04 4.59
C PHE A 319 -21.86 15.41 5.42
N PRO A 320 -23.04 14.77 5.25
CA PRO A 320 -24.22 15.11 6.05
C PRO A 320 -24.05 14.92 7.56
N CYS A 321 -23.09 14.10 7.99
CA CYS A 321 -22.81 13.82 9.41
C CYS A 321 -21.90 14.87 10.06
N ASN A 322 -21.38 15.86 9.33
CA ASN A 322 -20.38 16.80 9.84
C ASN A 322 -20.84 17.57 11.08
N LEU A 323 -22.08 18.06 11.10
CA LEU A 323 -22.61 18.81 12.24
C LEU A 323 -22.68 17.97 13.53
N ASP A 324 -23.05 16.69 13.41
CA ASP A 324 -23.08 15.79 14.56
C ASP A 324 -21.68 15.40 15.02
N MET A 325 -20.74 15.23 14.08
CA MET A 325 -19.33 14.94 14.37
C MET A 325 -18.61 16.11 15.07
N GLU A 326 -18.98 17.37 14.81
CA GLU A 326 -18.40 18.52 15.51
C GLU A 326 -18.67 18.49 17.01
N ASN A 327 -19.86 18.01 17.41
CA ASN A 327 -20.20 17.83 18.83
C ASN A 327 -19.34 16.76 19.51
N LEU A 328 -18.72 15.85 18.74
CA LEU A 328 -17.83 14.82 19.27
C LEU A 328 -16.40 15.32 19.52
N ILE A 329 -16.02 16.50 19.02
CA ILE A 329 -14.67 17.05 19.25
C ILE A 329 -14.42 17.29 20.74
N THR A 330 -15.46 17.70 21.47
CA THR A 330 -15.41 17.95 22.92
C THR A 330 -15.75 16.71 23.75
N ASP A 331 -15.78 15.51 23.15
CA ASP A 331 -16.13 14.29 23.87
C ASP A 331 -15.09 13.92 24.94
N SER A 332 -15.57 13.41 26.08
CA SER A 332 -14.74 12.88 27.16
C SER A 332 -13.74 11.80 26.70
N ASN A 333 -14.08 11.01 25.68
CA ASN A 333 -13.21 9.99 25.12
C ASN A 333 -12.38 10.57 23.98
N ARG A 334 -11.08 10.73 24.23
CA ARG A 334 -10.12 11.30 23.28
C ARG A 334 -10.00 10.52 21.97
N SER A 335 -10.23 9.20 21.98
CA SER A 335 -10.22 8.42 20.75
C SER A 335 -11.40 8.79 19.85
N ILE A 336 -12.58 9.07 20.42
CA ILE A 336 -13.76 9.53 19.66
C ILE A 336 -13.49 10.91 19.07
N ALA A 337 -12.98 11.85 19.88
CA ALA A 337 -12.62 13.20 19.42
C ALA A 337 -11.57 13.17 18.29
N THR A 338 -10.55 12.31 18.42
CA THR A 338 -9.50 12.15 17.39
C THR A 338 -10.08 11.67 16.06
N PHE A 339 -10.92 10.63 16.08
CA PHE A 339 -11.58 10.15 14.86
C PHE A 339 -12.56 11.18 14.31
N ALA A 340 -13.25 11.95 15.14
CA ALA A 340 -14.13 13.02 14.70
C ALA A 340 -13.36 14.11 13.96
N ILE A 341 -12.28 14.64 14.54
CA ILE A 341 -11.41 15.65 13.92
C ILE A 341 -10.85 15.13 12.59
N THR A 342 -10.29 13.92 12.61
CA THR A 342 -9.69 13.32 11.41
C THR A 342 -10.72 13.12 10.29
N THR A 343 -11.97 12.82 10.64
CA THR A 343 -13.06 12.67 9.65
C THR A 343 -13.48 14.02 9.10
N LEU A 344 -13.67 15.02 9.99
CA LEU A 344 -14.06 16.38 9.63
C LEU A 344 -13.03 17.09 8.75
N LEU A 345 -11.73 16.83 8.94
CA LEU A 345 -10.70 17.39 8.07
C LEU A 345 -10.77 16.83 6.63
N LYS A 346 -11.23 15.58 6.47
CA LYS A 346 -11.40 14.95 5.14
C LYS A 346 -12.71 15.36 4.45
N THR A 347 -13.78 15.51 5.23
CA THR A 347 -15.13 15.85 4.74
C THR A 347 -15.42 17.35 4.80
N GLY A 348 -14.47 18.16 5.26
CA GLY A 348 -14.62 19.60 5.46
C GLY A 348 -14.88 20.36 4.15
N ASN A 349 -15.67 21.42 4.27
CA ASN A 349 -15.91 22.39 3.20
C ASN A 349 -15.37 23.77 3.60
N GLU A 350 -15.21 24.68 2.64
CA GLU A 350 -14.62 26.00 2.87
C GLU A 350 -15.29 26.79 4.02
N ALA A 351 -16.60 26.65 4.20
CA ALA A 351 -17.37 27.34 5.24
C ALA A 351 -17.13 26.79 6.66
N SER A 352 -16.80 25.50 6.80
CA SER A 352 -16.58 24.86 8.11
C SER A 352 -15.14 24.93 8.59
N VAL A 353 -14.18 25.19 7.69
CA VAL A 353 -12.74 25.29 8.02
C VAL A 353 -12.49 26.25 9.18
N ASP A 354 -13.06 27.46 9.13
CA ASP A 354 -12.82 28.49 10.15
C ASP A 354 -13.24 28.04 11.57
N ARG A 355 -14.33 27.27 11.68
CA ARG A 355 -14.82 26.72 12.94
C ARG A 355 -13.97 25.54 13.40
N LEU A 356 -13.64 24.64 12.47
CA LEU A 356 -12.87 23.43 12.73
C LEU A 356 -11.46 23.78 13.25
N MET A 357 -10.76 24.70 12.61
CA MET A 357 -9.40 25.09 13.03
C MET A 357 -9.36 25.69 14.44
N LYS A 358 -10.38 26.48 14.83
CA LYS A 358 -10.48 27.04 16.19
C LYS A 358 -10.66 25.96 17.25
N GLN A 359 -11.41 24.90 16.95
CA GLN A 359 -11.66 23.81 17.89
C GLN A 359 -10.45 22.88 18.03
N ILE A 360 -9.72 22.64 16.94
CA ILE A 360 -8.55 21.75 16.95
C ILE A 360 -7.38 22.34 17.73
N SER A 361 -7.19 23.66 17.72
CA SER A 361 -6.03 24.30 18.36
C SER A 361 -5.89 23.97 19.85
N GLY A 362 -6.99 23.87 20.60
CA GLY A 362 -6.96 23.47 22.01
C GLY A 362 -6.75 21.98 22.24
N PHE A 363 -7.02 21.14 21.23
CA PHE A 363 -6.89 19.69 21.31
C PHE A 363 -5.46 19.19 21.03
N MET A 364 -4.67 19.96 20.26
CA MET A 364 -3.32 19.57 19.86
C MET A 364 -2.38 19.31 21.04
N SER A 365 -2.52 20.03 22.15
CA SER A 365 -1.70 19.85 23.35
C SER A 365 -2.05 18.58 24.15
N GLU A 366 -3.22 17.98 23.91
CA GLU A 366 -3.73 16.85 24.69
C GLU A 366 -3.50 15.48 24.02
N ILE A 367 -2.86 15.45 22.85
CA ILE A 367 -2.65 14.24 22.03
C ILE A 367 -1.17 13.90 21.83
N SER A 368 -0.89 12.64 21.47
CA SER A 368 0.47 12.18 21.16
C SER A 368 0.96 12.71 19.82
N ASP A 369 2.29 12.80 19.67
CA ASP A 369 2.93 13.31 18.46
C ASP A 369 2.55 12.52 17.20
N GLU A 370 2.32 11.21 17.30
CA GLU A 370 1.84 10.38 16.19
C GLU A 370 0.49 10.88 15.63
N PHE A 371 -0.45 11.22 16.51
CA PHE A 371 -1.74 11.76 16.09
C PHE A 371 -1.62 13.19 15.59
N LYS A 372 -0.74 14.00 16.19
CA LYS A 372 -0.50 15.37 15.72
C LYS A 372 0.03 15.37 14.27
N ILE A 373 0.88 14.42 13.91
CA ILE A 373 1.36 14.25 12.52
C ILE A 373 0.20 14.03 11.55
N ILE A 374 -0.76 13.15 11.90
CA ILE A 374 -1.95 12.88 11.07
C ILE A 374 -2.81 14.15 10.89
N VAL A 375 -2.97 14.95 11.94
CA VAL A 375 -3.70 16.22 11.88
C VAL A 375 -2.98 17.22 10.97
N VAL A 376 -1.66 17.34 11.08
CA VAL A 376 -0.85 18.22 10.22
C VAL A 376 -0.97 17.82 8.75
N ASP A 377 -0.87 16.53 8.44
CA ASP A 377 -1.05 16.03 7.07
C ASP A 377 -2.45 16.33 6.51
N ALA A 378 -3.48 16.22 7.35
CA ALA A 378 -4.84 16.54 6.95
C ALA A 378 -5.05 18.05 6.73
N VAL A 379 -4.44 18.90 7.56
CA VAL A 379 -4.44 20.37 7.36
C VAL A 379 -3.68 20.75 6.09
N ARG A 380 -2.55 20.10 5.80
CA ARG A 380 -1.81 20.27 4.53
C ARG A 380 -2.71 20.00 3.33
N SER A 381 -3.35 18.83 3.29
CA SER A 381 -4.26 18.46 2.20
C SER A 381 -5.45 19.40 2.08
N LEU A 382 -5.98 19.89 3.20
CA LEU A 382 -7.08 20.86 3.22
C LEU A 382 -6.65 22.23 2.66
N CYS A 383 -5.41 22.65 2.93
CA CYS A 383 -4.83 23.89 2.41
C CYS A 383 -4.68 23.83 0.88
N LEU A 384 -4.17 22.71 0.37
CA LEU A 384 -4.06 22.47 -1.08
C LEU A 384 -5.44 22.42 -1.76
N LYS A 385 -6.47 21.91 -1.07
CA LYS A 385 -7.84 21.85 -1.59
C LYS A 385 -8.57 23.19 -1.56
N PHE A 386 -8.31 24.04 -0.56
CA PHE A 386 -8.95 25.35 -0.38
C PHE A 386 -7.92 26.49 -0.22
N PRO A 387 -7.23 26.91 -1.31
CA PRO A 387 -6.17 27.91 -1.25
C PRO A 387 -6.61 29.27 -0.70
N SER A 388 -7.88 29.65 -0.87
CA SER A 388 -8.46 30.90 -0.35
C SER A 388 -8.34 31.06 1.17
N LYS A 389 -8.25 29.96 1.91
CA LYS A 389 -8.18 29.92 3.39
C LYS A 389 -6.76 29.67 3.92
N GLN A 390 -5.74 29.72 3.06
CA GLN A 390 -4.34 29.43 3.41
C GLN A 390 -3.82 30.17 4.66
N THR A 391 -4.19 31.44 4.84
CA THR A 391 -3.67 32.28 5.91
C THR A 391 -4.07 31.76 7.29
N LEU A 392 -5.30 31.25 7.42
CA LEU A 392 -5.79 30.64 8.66
C LEU A 392 -5.02 29.35 8.98
N MET A 393 -4.82 28.50 7.97
CA MET A 393 -4.16 27.20 8.14
C MET A 393 -2.66 27.35 8.42
N LEU A 394 -1.97 28.27 7.76
CA LEU A 394 -0.58 28.59 8.04
C LEU A 394 -0.39 29.20 9.43
N ASN A 395 -1.31 30.04 9.89
CA ASN A 395 -1.30 30.54 11.27
C ASN A 395 -1.44 29.41 12.29
N PHE A 396 -2.32 28.45 12.02
CA PHE A 396 -2.44 27.27 12.86
C PHE A 396 -1.15 26.43 12.87
N LEU A 397 -0.60 26.11 11.68
CA LEU A 397 0.65 25.35 11.57
C LEU A 397 1.80 26.06 12.30
N SER A 398 1.92 27.38 12.14
CA SER A 398 2.93 28.20 12.83
C SER A 398 2.75 28.21 14.35
N GLY A 399 1.52 28.35 14.84
CA GLY A 399 1.23 28.29 16.28
C GLY A 399 1.66 26.94 16.88
N VAL A 400 1.24 25.85 16.24
CA VAL A 400 1.58 24.49 16.65
C VAL A 400 3.09 24.18 16.47
N LEU A 401 3.75 24.84 15.52
CA LEU A 401 5.20 24.75 15.32
C LEU A 401 5.99 25.38 16.49
N ARG A 402 5.41 26.28 17.27
CA ARG A 402 6.05 26.86 18.47
C ARG A 402 5.84 26.06 19.75
N ASP A 403 4.78 25.25 19.82
CA ASP A 403 4.48 24.44 21.01
C ASP A 403 5.55 23.36 21.27
N ASP A 404 5.57 22.71 22.44
CA ASP A 404 6.49 21.60 22.67
C ASP A 404 6.14 20.37 21.78
N GLY A 405 7.17 19.72 21.23
CA GLY A 405 6.96 18.49 20.44
C GLY A 405 8.24 17.86 19.90
N GLY A 406 8.17 16.57 19.58
CA GLY A 406 9.30 15.81 19.06
C GLY A 406 9.69 16.17 17.62
N TYR A 407 10.89 15.73 17.24
CA TYR A 407 11.48 16.00 15.92
C TYR A 407 10.57 15.60 14.74
N PHE A 408 10.00 14.38 14.76
CA PHE A 408 9.17 13.88 13.65
C PHE A 408 7.91 14.73 13.44
N PHE A 409 7.30 15.16 14.54
CA PHE A 409 6.13 16.03 14.49
C PHE A 409 6.46 17.41 13.91
N LYS A 410 7.54 18.05 14.40
CA LYS A 410 8.01 19.33 13.87
C LYS A 410 8.44 19.23 12.41
N SER A 411 9.09 18.13 12.04
CA SER A 411 9.46 17.83 10.65
C SER A 411 8.23 17.75 9.75
N ALA A 412 7.16 17.09 10.19
CA ALA A 412 5.92 16.99 9.41
C ALA A 412 5.26 18.37 9.17
N ILE A 413 5.31 19.28 10.16
CA ILE A 413 4.80 20.64 10.00
C ILE A 413 5.64 21.42 8.98
N VAL A 414 6.97 21.34 9.10
CA VAL A 414 7.89 22.01 8.16
C VAL A 414 7.69 21.48 6.74
N ASP A 415 7.54 20.16 6.58
CA ASP A 415 7.25 19.53 5.29
C ASP A 415 5.92 20.04 4.71
N ALA A 416 4.86 20.11 5.53
CA ALA A 416 3.58 20.67 5.11
C ALA A 416 3.69 22.14 4.67
N MET A 417 4.48 22.96 5.38
CA MET A 417 4.71 24.35 5.00
C MET A 417 5.52 24.46 3.70
N PHE A 418 6.50 23.58 3.48
CA PHE A 418 7.24 23.52 2.21
C PHE A 418 6.29 23.20 1.05
N ASP A 419 5.44 22.20 1.19
CA ASP A 419 4.49 21.83 0.13
C ASP A 419 3.53 22.99 -0.20
N ILE A 420 3.08 23.75 0.82
CA ILE A 420 2.23 24.93 0.64
C ILE A 420 2.97 26.07 -0.09
N ILE A 421 4.24 26.34 0.27
CA ILE A 421 5.09 27.35 -0.38
C ILE A 421 5.22 27.08 -1.89
N HIS A 422 5.46 25.83 -2.27
CA HIS A 422 5.63 25.46 -3.68
C HIS A 422 4.30 25.47 -4.43
N SER A 423 3.22 24.97 -3.82
CA SER A 423 1.93 24.80 -4.51
C SER A 423 1.12 26.09 -4.59
N ILE A 424 1.27 27.02 -3.65
CA ILE A 424 0.47 28.25 -3.56
C ILE A 424 1.39 29.48 -3.49
N PRO A 425 1.66 30.17 -4.62
CA PRO A 425 2.58 31.31 -4.66
C PRO A 425 2.22 32.47 -3.73
N GLU A 426 0.92 32.73 -3.54
CA GLU A 426 0.43 33.78 -2.64
C GLU A 426 0.77 33.50 -1.16
N SER A 427 1.03 32.25 -0.79
CA SER A 427 1.40 31.85 0.58
C SER A 427 2.83 32.21 0.95
N LYS A 428 3.71 32.36 -0.07
CA LYS A 428 5.17 32.27 0.09
C LYS A 428 5.70 33.24 1.14
N GLU A 429 5.32 34.52 1.04
CA GLU A 429 5.82 35.55 1.96
C GLU A 429 5.39 35.29 3.41
N PHE A 430 4.16 34.80 3.60
CA PHE A 430 3.62 34.51 4.92
C PHE A 430 4.27 33.28 5.55
N ALA A 431 4.38 32.19 4.78
CA ALA A 431 4.98 30.94 5.24
C ALA A 431 6.48 31.11 5.54
N LEU A 432 7.23 31.82 4.67
CA LEU A 432 8.64 32.11 4.90
C LEU A 432 8.87 32.97 6.15
N SER A 433 7.98 33.93 6.44
CA SER A 433 8.08 34.73 7.68
C SER A 433 7.92 33.86 8.92
N HIS A 434 6.94 32.96 8.95
CA HIS A 434 6.73 32.02 10.07
C HIS A 434 7.91 31.08 10.27
N LEU A 435 8.47 30.56 9.17
CA LEU A 435 9.67 29.73 9.21
C LEU A 435 10.90 30.50 9.72
N CYS A 436 11.04 31.77 9.35
CA CYS A 436 12.11 32.64 9.86
C CYS A 436 12.01 32.87 11.37
N GLU A 437 10.80 33.11 11.87
CA GLU A 437 10.57 33.26 13.32
C GLU A 437 10.87 31.95 14.05
N PHE A 438 10.51 30.79 13.49
CA PHE A 438 10.80 29.50 14.11
C PHE A 438 12.29 29.17 14.20
N ILE A 439 13.08 29.49 13.16
CA ILE A 439 14.54 29.25 13.22
C ILE A 439 15.27 30.15 14.22
N GLU A 440 14.62 31.17 14.81
CA GLU A 440 15.24 31.99 15.84
C GLU A 440 15.50 31.24 17.14
N ASP A 441 14.58 30.36 17.51
CA ASP A 441 14.61 29.56 18.75
C ASP A 441 14.46 28.06 18.45
N CYS A 442 14.98 27.59 17.32
CA CYS A 442 14.85 26.19 16.92
C CYS A 442 15.85 25.29 17.64
N GLU A 443 15.35 24.34 18.44
CA GLU A 443 16.19 23.36 19.15
C GLU A 443 16.79 22.30 18.22
N PHE A 444 16.21 22.09 17.04
CA PHE A 444 16.59 21.02 16.12
C PHE A 444 17.46 21.53 14.96
N ALA A 445 18.77 21.38 15.09
CA ALA A 445 19.74 21.77 14.05
C ALA A 445 19.41 21.23 12.64
N LYS A 446 18.94 19.98 12.54
CA LYS A 446 18.52 19.37 11.26
C LYS A 446 17.35 20.11 10.60
N LEU A 447 16.38 20.60 11.38
CA LEU A 447 15.26 21.36 10.84
C LEU A 447 15.70 22.76 10.43
N ALA A 448 16.53 23.42 11.24
CA ALA A 448 17.10 24.72 10.90
C ALA A 448 17.85 24.68 9.55
N VAL A 449 18.67 23.65 9.32
CA VAL A 449 19.37 23.43 8.04
C VAL A 449 18.40 23.32 6.86
N ARG A 450 17.33 22.52 7.01
CA ARG A 450 16.31 22.34 5.95
C ARG A 450 15.57 23.64 5.65
N ILE A 451 15.22 24.40 6.68
CA ILE A 451 14.55 25.69 6.53
C ILE A 451 15.47 26.71 5.87
N LEU A 452 16.75 26.77 6.27
CA LEU A 452 17.75 27.64 5.65
C LEU A 452 17.96 27.31 4.17
N HIS A 453 17.90 26.03 3.80
CA HIS A 453 17.96 25.61 2.39
C HIS A 453 16.78 26.17 1.59
N VAL A 454 15.55 26.04 2.08
CA VAL A 454 14.36 26.59 1.42
C VAL A 454 14.39 28.12 1.39
N LEU A 455 14.85 28.78 2.46
CA LEU A 455 15.06 30.23 2.47
C LEU A 455 16.06 30.66 1.39
N GLY A 456 17.15 29.92 1.21
CA GLY A 456 18.13 30.19 0.15
C GLY A 456 17.56 30.04 -1.26
N ALA A 457 16.67 29.06 -1.49
CA ALA A 457 16.06 28.82 -2.79
C ALA A 457 14.93 29.81 -3.11
N GLU A 458 14.00 30.03 -2.19
CA GLU A 458 12.77 30.81 -2.43
C GLU A 458 12.88 32.28 -1.98
N GLY A 459 13.70 32.56 -0.97
CA GLY A 459 13.85 33.90 -0.39
C GLY A 459 14.37 34.99 -1.35
N PRO A 460 15.25 34.69 -2.33
CA PRO A 460 15.68 35.69 -3.32
C PRO A 460 14.54 36.16 -4.25
N HIS A 461 13.52 35.31 -4.47
CA HIS A 461 12.39 35.59 -5.34
C HIS A 461 11.21 36.27 -4.63
N ALA A 462 11.32 36.51 -3.33
CA ALA A 462 10.27 37.15 -2.54
C ALA A 462 10.17 38.67 -2.79
N SER A 463 9.04 39.27 -2.44
CA SER A 463 8.78 40.72 -2.58
C SER A 463 9.81 41.60 -1.86
N ASN A 464 10.33 41.16 -0.71
CA ASN A 464 11.34 41.88 0.07
C ASN A 464 12.46 40.94 0.58
N PRO A 465 13.45 40.60 -0.28
CA PRO A 465 14.48 39.63 0.04
C PRO A 465 15.41 40.03 1.18
N THR A 466 15.65 41.34 1.36
CA THR A 466 16.59 41.88 2.35
C THR A 466 16.19 41.53 3.79
N LYS A 467 14.89 41.35 4.06
CA LYS A 467 14.38 40.91 5.37
C LYS A 467 14.96 39.55 5.78
N TYR A 468 15.02 38.60 4.85
CA TYR A 468 15.46 37.22 5.11
C TYR A 468 16.96 37.10 5.36
N ILE A 469 17.77 37.95 4.70
CA ILE A 469 19.23 38.00 4.89
C ILE A 469 19.58 38.23 6.37
N ARG A 470 18.81 39.07 7.07
CA ARG A 470 19.03 39.34 8.50
C ARG A 470 18.84 38.09 9.37
N PHE A 471 17.78 37.31 9.12
CA PHE A 471 17.51 36.07 9.84
C PHE A 471 18.62 35.04 9.60
N ILE A 472 19.07 34.90 8.36
CA ILE A 472 20.17 34.00 7.98
C ILE A 472 21.47 34.44 8.66
N TYR A 473 21.79 35.74 8.65
CA TYR A 473 23.00 36.27 9.27
C TYR A 473 23.07 36.04 10.78
N ASN A 474 21.95 36.19 11.50
CA ASN A 474 21.91 35.90 12.93
C ASN A 474 22.31 34.44 13.24
N ARG A 475 21.92 33.49 12.38
CA ARG A 475 22.25 32.07 12.53
C ARG A 475 23.73 31.78 12.25
N VAL A 476 24.38 32.55 11.38
CA VAL A 476 25.84 32.46 11.16
C VAL A 476 26.63 32.78 12.43
N ILE A 477 26.08 33.56 13.37
CA ILE A 477 26.82 33.95 14.59
C ILE A 477 26.49 33.04 15.77
N LEU A 478 25.20 32.73 15.96
CA LEU A 478 24.69 32.21 17.24
C LEU A 478 24.58 30.68 17.29
N GLU A 479 24.71 29.99 16.16
CA GLU A 479 24.36 28.58 16.04
C GLU A 479 25.56 27.63 15.96
N THR A 480 25.27 26.33 15.98
CA THR A 480 26.23 25.24 15.73
C THR A 480 26.81 25.26 14.32
N SER A 481 28.00 24.68 14.13
CA SER A 481 28.71 24.73 12.84
C SER A 481 27.89 24.20 11.67
N ILE A 482 27.11 23.12 11.84
CA ILE A 482 26.24 22.57 10.78
C ILE A 482 25.18 23.58 10.31
N VAL A 483 24.64 24.40 11.23
CA VAL A 483 23.64 25.42 10.90
C VAL A 483 24.31 26.64 10.27
N ARG A 484 25.47 27.07 10.80
CA ARG A 484 26.28 28.16 10.20
C ARG A 484 26.67 27.84 8.76
N ALA A 485 27.12 26.62 8.54
CA ALA A 485 27.45 26.03 7.26
C ALA A 485 26.29 26.10 6.24
N ALA A 486 25.06 25.80 6.68
CA ALA A 486 23.87 25.91 5.84
C ALA A 486 23.49 27.38 5.57
N ALA A 487 23.66 28.26 6.56
CA ALA A 487 23.40 29.69 6.42
C ALA A 487 24.35 30.34 5.40
N VAL A 488 25.63 29.93 5.38
CA VAL A 488 26.61 30.34 4.37
C VAL A 488 26.16 29.94 2.95
N SER A 489 25.65 28.72 2.75
CA SER A 489 25.06 28.29 1.48
C SER A 489 23.84 29.11 1.08
N ALA A 490 22.96 29.41 2.03
CA ALA A 490 21.78 30.24 1.76
C ALA A 490 22.19 31.67 1.34
N LEU A 491 23.16 32.29 2.04
CA LEU A 491 23.69 33.61 1.66
C LEU A 491 24.28 33.61 0.25
N ALA A 492 25.01 32.57 -0.14
CA ALA A 492 25.56 32.45 -1.50
C ALA A 492 24.45 32.43 -2.57
N GLN A 493 23.33 31.75 -2.32
CA GLN A 493 22.17 31.76 -3.22
C GLN A 493 21.55 33.17 -3.37
N PHE A 494 21.42 33.92 -2.26
CA PHE A 494 20.98 35.32 -2.32
C PHE A 494 21.96 36.20 -3.11
N ALA A 495 23.27 35.98 -2.96
CA ALA A 495 24.29 36.78 -3.65
C ALA A 495 24.29 36.58 -5.17
N VAL A 496 23.86 35.42 -5.67
CA VAL A 496 23.74 35.15 -7.11
C VAL A 496 22.51 35.82 -7.72
N HIS A 497 21.37 35.76 -7.03
CA HIS A 497 20.10 36.25 -7.57
C HIS A 497 19.82 37.74 -7.26
N LEU A 498 20.54 38.34 -6.31
CA LEU A 498 20.38 39.75 -5.91
C LEU A 498 21.69 40.53 -6.10
N GLU A 499 21.85 41.16 -7.27
CA GLU A 499 23.04 41.94 -7.61
C GLU A 499 23.28 43.10 -6.63
N ASP A 500 22.22 43.78 -6.19
CA ASP A 500 22.30 44.92 -5.26
C ASP A 500 22.83 44.55 -3.86
N ALA A 501 22.48 43.34 -3.38
CA ALA A 501 22.84 42.87 -2.04
C ALA A 501 24.18 42.11 -2.02
N ARG A 502 24.65 41.66 -3.18
CA ARG A 502 25.87 40.86 -3.34
C ARG A 502 27.11 41.45 -2.66
N PRO A 503 27.46 42.74 -2.81
CA PRO A 503 28.65 43.29 -2.13
C PRO A 503 28.56 43.18 -0.61
N ARG A 504 27.36 43.39 -0.04
CA ARG A 504 27.14 43.26 1.41
C ARG A 504 27.27 41.81 1.85
N ILE A 505 26.70 40.87 1.08
CA ILE A 505 26.78 39.44 1.38
C ILE A 505 28.23 38.94 1.29
N CYS A 506 29.01 39.39 0.30
CA CYS A 506 30.43 39.03 0.19
C CYS A 506 31.23 39.44 1.44
N VAL A 507 30.95 40.61 2.03
CA VAL A 507 31.58 41.02 3.31
C VAL A 507 31.21 40.07 4.46
N LEU A 508 29.97 39.57 4.47
CA LEU A 508 29.55 38.59 5.48
C LEU A 508 30.24 37.24 5.29
N LEU A 509 30.35 36.77 4.04
CA LEU A 509 31.04 35.53 3.69
C LEU A 509 32.54 35.62 3.98
N ASP A 510 33.17 36.77 3.72
CA ASP A 510 34.58 37.03 4.03
C ASP A 510 34.86 36.86 5.53
N ARG A 511 33.98 37.39 6.39
CA ARG A 511 34.09 37.16 7.84
C ARG A 511 33.94 35.68 8.23
N CYS A 512 33.18 34.89 7.48
CA CYS A 512 33.03 33.45 7.74
C CYS A 512 34.30 32.66 7.41
N THR A 513 35.26 33.25 6.67
CA THR A 513 36.58 32.61 6.44
C THR A 513 37.44 32.55 7.69
N ASP A 514 37.09 33.32 8.74
CA ASP A 514 37.73 33.27 10.06
C ASP A 514 36.95 32.40 11.07
N ASP A 515 35.93 31.63 10.64
CA ASP A 515 35.14 30.78 11.55
C ASP A 515 36.04 29.70 12.21
N SER A 516 35.73 29.34 13.46
CA SER A 516 36.39 28.24 14.17
C SER A 516 36.29 26.88 13.47
N ASP A 517 35.23 26.63 12.72
CA ASP A 517 34.94 25.34 12.09
C ASP A 517 35.42 25.30 10.63
N ASP A 518 36.14 24.23 10.30
CA ASP A 518 36.78 24.05 8.99
C ASP A 518 35.76 24.00 7.85
N GLU A 519 34.59 23.38 8.06
CA GLU A 519 33.57 23.24 7.02
C GLU A 519 33.00 24.61 6.63
N VAL A 520 32.71 25.44 7.63
CA VAL A 520 32.16 26.79 7.43
C VAL A 520 33.17 27.67 6.68
N ARG A 521 34.46 27.62 7.07
CA ARG A 521 35.53 28.37 6.41
C ARG A 521 35.70 27.96 4.96
N ASP A 522 35.80 26.66 4.70
CA ASP A 522 36.03 26.12 3.36
C ASP A 522 34.86 26.43 2.43
N ARG A 523 33.64 26.32 2.94
CA ARG A 523 32.42 26.67 2.21
C ARG A 523 32.33 28.16 1.90
N ALA A 524 32.68 29.02 2.86
CA ALA A 524 32.71 30.47 2.65
C ALA A 524 33.76 30.87 1.59
N ALA A 525 34.98 30.32 1.69
CA ALA A 525 36.04 30.56 0.72
C ALA A 525 35.67 30.07 -0.69
N LEU A 526 35.03 28.89 -0.78
CA LEU A 526 34.53 28.34 -2.03
C LEU A 526 33.48 29.27 -2.66
N PHE A 527 32.47 29.70 -1.91
CA PHE A 527 31.44 30.57 -2.44
C PHE A 527 31.95 31.95 -2.82
N LEU A 528 32.88 32.54 -2.08
CA LEU A 528 33.54 33.79 -2.50
C LEU A 528 34.24 33.64 -3.85
N ARG A 529 34.92 32.52 -4.08
CA ARG A 529 35.58 32.23 -5.36
C ARG A 529 34.57 32.01 -6.49
N ILE A 530 33.50 31.27 -6.24
CA ILE A 530 32.43 31.03 -7.22
C ILE A 530 31.73 32.34 -7.56
N LEU A 531 31.38 33.14 -6.55
CA LEU A 531 30.73 34.44 -6.73
C LEU A 531 31.63 35.42 -7.48
N ASN A 532 32.95 35.30 -7.48
CA ASN A 532 33.80 36.17 -8.29
C ASN A 532 33.81 35.81 -9.79
N ASN A 533 33.24 34.66 -10.18
CA ASN A 533 33.21 34.20 -11.57
C ASN A 533 31.76 33.88 -12.02
N PRO A 534 31.19 34.64 -12.99
CA PRO A 534 29.81 34.44 -13.43
C PRO A 534 29.55 33.05 -14.02
N ASP A 535 30.53 32.44 -14.70
CA ASP A 535 30.41 31.10 -15.29
C ASP A 535 30.35 30.00 -14.23
N LEU A 536 31.07 30.18 -13.12
CA LEU A 536 31.01 29.24 -11.99
C LEU A 536 29.70 29.42 -11.21
N SER A 537 29.22 30.67 -11.09
CA SER A 537 27.96 30.97 -10.40
C SER A 537 26.77 30.33 -11.10
N SER A 538 26.71 30.41 -12.44
CA SER A 538 25.65 29.77 -13.23
C SER A 538 25.72 28.24 -13.15
N LYS A 539 26.93 27.66 -13.18
CA LYS A 539 27.14 26.21 -13.17
C LYS A 539 26.85 25.54 -11.81
N TYR A 540 27.26 26.16 -10.70
CA TYR A 540 27.24 25.51 -9.38
C TYR A 540 26.14 26.01 -8.44
N ILE A 541 25.66 27.25 -8.61
CA ILE A 541 24.69 27.86 -7.67
C ILE A 541 23.32 28.03 -8.35
N ALA A 542 23.26 28.67 -9.53
CA ALA A 542 22.01 28.92 -10.26
C ALA A 542 21.51 27.71 -11.09
N ASN A 543 22.19 26.57 -11.00
CA ASN A 543 21.81 25.38 -11.76
C ASN A 543 20.54 24.74 -11.16
N ASN A 544 19.49 24.67 -11.98
CA ASN A 544 18.19 24.07 -11.63
C ASN A 544 18.07 22.59 -11.99
N SER A 545 19.18 21.97 -12.41
CA SER A 545 19.24 20.53 -12.69
C SER A 545 19.89 19.73 -11.56
N THR A 546 19.52 18.47 -11.43
CA THR A 546 20.08 17.48 -10.50
C THR A 546 20.19 16.12 -11.19
N PHE A 547 21.04 15.24 -10.69
CA PHE A 547 21.06 13.85 -11.17
C PHE A 547 19.83 13.10 -10.65
N ALA A 548 19.25 12.24 -11.48
CA ALA A 548 18.24 11.29 -11.04
C ALA A 548 18.87 10.29 -10.05
N LEU A 549 18.58 10.44 -8.76
CA LEU A 549 19.26 9.68 -7.70
C LEU A 549 19.09 8.16 -7.84
N ALA A 550 17.91 7.69 -8.25
CA ALA A 550 17.67 6.27 -8.50
C ALA A 550 18.55 5.72 -9.64
N SER A 551 18.69 6.49 -10.73
CA SER A 551 19.59 6.14 -11.85
C SER A 551 21.06 6.18 -11.43
N LEU A 552 21.46 7.17 -10.63
CA LEU A 552 22.81 7.26 -10.09
C LEU A 552 23.13 6.05 -9.20
N GLU A 553 22.23 5.68 -8.29
CA GLU A 553 22.38 4.52 -7.41
C GLU A 553 22.47 3.21 -8.22
N ALA A 554 21.60 3.04 -9.21
CA ALA A 554 21.62 1.88 -10.10
C ALA A 554 22.94 1.79 -10.87
N ASN A 555 23.39 2.88 -11.51
CA ASN A 555 24.62 2.93 -12.29
C ASN A 555 25.86 2.70 -11.43
N LEU A 556 25.90 3.26 -10.21
CA LEU A 556 26.97 3.00 -9.24
C LEU A 556 26.97 1.54 -8.76
N SER A 557 25.79 0.97 -8.50
CA SER A 557 25.65 -0.44 -8.11
C SER A 557 26.13 -1.38 -9.23
N HIS A 558 25.85 -1.04 -10.49
CA HIS A 558 26.32 -1.77 -11.66
C HIS A 558 27.84 -1.66 -11.83
N TYR A 559 28.39 -0.45 -11.68
CA TYR A 559 29.83 -0.22 -11.71
C TYR A 559 30.54 -1.06 -10.63
N LEU A 560 30.02 -1.07 -9.39
CA LEU A 560 30.56 -1.88 -8.30
C LEU A 560 30.44 -3.38 -8.53
N LYS A 561 29.45 -3.86 -9.29
CA LYS A 561 29.26 -5.30 -9.58
C LYS A 561 30.06 -5.80 -10.78
N THR A 562 30.69 -4.92 -11.56
CA THR A 562 31.39 -5.27 -12.80
C THR A 562 32.91 -5.07 -12.65
N PRO A 563 33.69 -6.10 -12.26
CA PRO A 563 35.12 -5.94 -11.97
C PRO A 563 35.95 -5.51 -13.19
N ALA A 564 35.51 -5.86 -14.40
CA ALA A 564 36.14 -5.45 -15.66
C ALA A 564 35.97 -3.94 -15.97
N GLY A 565 35.06 -3.24 -15.27
CA GLY A 565 34.84 -1.81 -15.42
C GLY A 565 35.75 -0.93 -14.57
N TYR A 566 36.50 -1.51 -13.62
CA TYR A 566 37.36 -0.74 -12.70
C TYR A 566 38.60 -0.13 -13.36
N ASP A 567 38.95 -0.58 -14.57
CA ASP A 567 40.04 0.01 -15.34
C ASP A 567 39.72 1.43 -15.85
N LYS A 568 38.44 1.84 -15.83
CA LYS A 568 37.99 3.20 -16.18
C LYS A 568 37.24 3.85 -15.02
N PRO A 569 37.42 5.17 -14.77
CA PRO A 569 36.62 5.88 -13.78
C PRO A 569 35.15 5.88 -14.17
N PHE A 570 34.26 5.89 -13.17
CA PHE A 570 32.82 6.02 -13.38
C PHE A 570 32.49 7.29 -14.18
N ASP A 571 31.80 7.14 -15.31
CA ASP A 571 31.39 8.27 -16.14
C ASP A 571 30.08 8.87 -15.62
N ILE A 572 30.19 10.00 -14.92
CA ILE A 572 29.04 10.71 -14.37
C ILE A 572 28.10 11.27 -15.45
N ASN A 573 28.57 11.43 -16.70
CA ASN A 573 27.73 11.91 -17.80
C ASN A 573 26.76 10.84 -18.32
N SER A 574 26.95 9.57 -17.94
CA SER A 574 26.02 8.48 -18.24
C SER A 574 24.74 8.50 -17.40
N VAL A 575 24.70 9.34 -16.36
CA VAL A 575 23.56 9.45 -15.44
C VAL A 575 22.61 10.53 -15.93
N ALA A 576 21.33 10.19 -16.04
CA ALA A 576 20.30 11.13 -16.47
C ALA A 576 20.22 12.34 -15.53
N VAL A 577 20.21 13.53 -16.12
CA VAL A 577 20.03 14.79 -15.42
C VAL A 577 18.56 15.20 -15.56
N VAL A 578 17.89 15.41 -14.44
CA VAL A 578 16.50 15.84 -14.33
C VAL A 578 16.42 17.24 -13.74
N SER A 579 15.32 17.96 -13.98
CA SER A 579 15.12 19.24 -13.29
C SER A 579 14.83 19.00 -11.80
N LYS A 580 15.20 19.97 -10.94
CA LYS A 580 14.87 19.93 -9.51
C LYS A 580 13.35 19.83 -9.27
N GLU A 581 12.54 20.45 -10.12
CA GLU A 581 11.07 20.36 -10.06
C GLU A 581 10.58 18.94 -10.36
N GLN A 582 11.13 18.28 -11.38
CA GLN A 582 10.80 16.89 -11.72
C GLN A 582 11.20 15.91 -10.60
N ASP A 583 12.39 16.05 -10.02
CA ASP A 583 12.83 15.24 -8.88
C ASP A 583 11.91 15.43 -7.65
N GLN A 584 11.42 16.65 -7.40
CA GLN A 584 10.48 16.91 -6.31
C GLN A 584 9.10 16.28 -6.56
N VAL A 585 8.56 16.42 -7.77
CA VAL A 585 7.28 15.81 -8.15
C VAL A 585 7.35 14.29 -8.01
N GLU A 586 8.45 13.66 -8.44
CA GLU A 586 8.65 12.22 -8.31
C GLU A 586 8.77 11.79 -6.84
N ARG A 587 9.53 12.51 -6.01
CA ARG A 587 9.58 12.26 -4.56
C ARG A 587 8.22 12.40 -3.88
N GLN A 588 7.40 13.35 -4.32
CA GLN A 588 6.07 13.55 -3.78
C GLN A 588 5.14 12.40 -4.21
N ARG A 589 5.23 11.96 -5.48
CA ARG A 589 4.51 10.80 -6.00
C ARG A 589 4.88 9.52 -5.25
N VAL A 590 6.17 9.26 -5.01
CA VAL A 590 6.65 8.10 -4.24
C VAL A 590 6.14 8.14 -2.80
N LYS A 591 6.14 9.31 -2.15
CA LYS A 591 5.57 9.47 -0.80
C LYS A 591 4.07 9.19 -0.76
N ASP A 592 3.34 9.66 -1.78
CA ASP A 592 1.90 9.46 -1.85
C ASP A 592 1.56 7.98 -2.18
N ALA A 593 2.35 7.31 -3.03
CA ALA A 593 2.23 5.87 -3.29
C ALA A 593 2.58 4.98 -2.07
N ALA A 594 3.61 5.34 -1.32
CA ALA A 594 3.98 4.63 -0.09
C ALA A 594 2.89 4.75 1.00
N ARG A 595 2.16 5.86 1.02
CA ARG A 595 1.01 6.08 1.92
C ARG A 595 -0.16 5.15 1.60
N ASP A 596 -0.45 4.94 0.31
CA ASP A 596 -1.49 4.01 -0.13
C ASP A 596 -1.16 2.55 0.23
N GLN A 597 0.12 2.17 0.25
CA GLN A 597 0.55 0.83 0.68
C GLN A 597 0.54 0.63 2.21
N SER A 598 0.95 1.64 2.99
CA SER A 598 0.94 1.55 4.47
C SER A 598 -0.47 1.48 5.09
N THR A 599 -1.49 1.91 4.36
CA THR A 599 -2.88 1.93 4.82
C THR A 599 -3.65 0.64 4.57
N ALA A 600 -3.11 -0.31 3.78
CA ALA A 600 -3.64 -1.66 3.64
C ALA A 600 -3.24 -2.60 4.80
N GLY A 601 -2.22 -2.25 5.61
CA GLY A 601 -1.63 -3.11 6.63
C GLY A 601 -1.93 -2.78 8.11
N ALA A 602 -2.55 -1.64 8.43
CA ALA A 602 -2.75 -1.21 9.82
C ALA A 602 -3.97 -1.85 10.51
N GLY A 603 -4.05 -3.19 10.46
CA GLY A 603 -5.10 -4.01 11.04
C GLY A 603 -4.56 -5.15 11.90
N GLY A 604 -3.57 -4.89 12.76
CA GLY A 604 -3.09 -5.92 13.69
C GLY A 604 -2.05 -5.40 14.68
N VAL A 605 -2.47 -5.19 15.94
CA VAL A 605 -1.54 -5.06 17.06
C VAL A 605 -1.31 -6.47 17.62
N SER A 606 -0.11 -7.02 17.42
CA SER A 606 0.46 -8.03 18.30
C SER A 606 1.99 -7.98 18.27
N ASN A 607 2.58 -7.86 19.46
CA ASN A 607 4.01 -7.75 19.72
C ASN A 607 4.83 -8.96 19.25
N GLY A 608 6.00 -8.67 18.65
CA GLY A 608 7.29 -9.29 18.95
C GLY A 608 7.60 -10.69 18.41
N ALA A 609 8.39 -10.76 17.32
CA ALA A 609 9.65 -11.51 17.23
C ALA A 609 10.31 -11.35 15.84
N ALA A 610 11.60 -10.99 15.87
CA ALA A 610 12.69 -11.19 14.91
C ALA A 610 12.44 -11.33 13.38
N ALA A 611 13.20 -10.51 12.64
CA ALA A 611 13.41 -10.53 11.20
C ALA A 611 13.97 -11.85 10.64
N THR A 612 13.55 -12.21 9.43
CA THR A 612 14.42 -12.74 8.35
C THR A 612 13.73 -12.64 6.98
N HIS A 613 14.53 -12.31 5.97
CA HIS A 613 14.24 -12.06 4.55
C HIS A 613 13.32 -13.06 3.85
N SER A 614 12.50 -12.56 2.90
CA SER A 614 12.31 -13.07 1.52
C SER A 614 11.26 -12.22 0.79
N SER A 615 11.66 -11.46 -0.23
CA SER A 615 10.78 -10.57 -0.99
C SER A 615 11.09 -10.63 -2.49
N ILE A 616 10.46 -11.57 -3.19
CA ILE A 616 10.24 -11.52 -4.65
C ILE A 616 8.88 -12.20 -4.87
N SER A 617 7.88 -11.45 -5.35
CA SER A 617 6.71 -11.85 -6.16
C SER A 617 5.54 -10.89 -5.93
N ALA A 618 4.88 -10.49 -7.02
CA ALA A 618 3.65 -9.70 -7.13
C ALA A 618 3.81 -8.18 -7.36
N ILE A 619 3.87 -7.78 -8.63
CA ILE A 619 3.29 -6.50 -9.08
C ILE A 619 2.63 -6.74 -10.45
N SER A 620 1.31 -6.86 -10.45
CA SER A 620 0.44 -6.74 -11.62
C SER A 620 -0.65 -5.72 -11.27
N GLY A 621 -0.81 -4.68 -12.10
CA GLY A 621 -1.99 -3.81 -12.06
C GLY A 621 -1.73 -2.31 -12.17
N SER A 622 -1.90 -1.79 -13.40
CA SER A 622 -2.33 -0.44 -13.79
C SER A 622 -1.61 0.78 -13.20
N ALA A 623 -0.67 1.36 -13.97
CA ALA A 623 -0.05 2.65 -13.68
C ALA A 623 -0.33 3.68 -14.80
N GLY A 624 -0.82 4.86 -14.41
CA GLY A 624 -1.01 6.01 -15.28
C GLY A 624 0.31 6.52 -15.88
N ALA A 625 0.27 6.69 -17.20
CA ALA A 625 1.36 7.06 -18.10
C ALA A 625 1.95 8.44 -17.79
N ALA A 626 3.26 8.48 -17.51
CA ALA A 626 4.22 9.53 -17.90
C ALA A 626 5.52 9.53 -17.05
N SER A 627 5.59 8.86 -15.88
CA SER A 627 6.85 8.74 -15.11
C SER A 627 7.28 7.30 -14.73
N SER A 628 6.61 6.28 -15.28
CA SER A 628 7.02 4.87 -15.12
C SER A 628 8.16 4.41 -16.04
N ALA A 629 8.53 5.20 -17.06
CA ALA A 629 9.44 4.73 -18.11
C ALA A 629 10.90 4.51 -17.63
N PHE A 630 11.41 5.37 -16.73
CA PHE A 630 12.82 5.30 -16.30
C PHE A 630 13.10 4.18 -15.29
N ASP A 631 12.20 3.97 -14.32
CA ASP A 631 12.30 2.84 -13.39
C ASP A 631 12.12 1.51 -14.16
N ALA A 632 11.15 1.44 -15.07
CA ALA A 632 10.94 0.26 -15.92
C ALA A 632 12.16 -0.04 -16.81
N GLN A 633 12.80 0.98 -17.40
CA GLN A 633 13.99 0.79 -18.25
C GLN A 633 15.17 0.19 -17.47
N SER A 634 15.37 0.59 -16.20
CA SER A 634 16.42 0.01 -15.35
C SER A 634 16.14 -1.45 -14.98
N VAL A 635 14.86 -1.78 -14.77
CA VAL A 635 14.40 -3.15 -14.50
C VAL A 635 14.60 -4.03 -15.73
N TYR A 636 14.20 -3.57 -16.92
CA TYR A 636 14.42 -4.29 -18.18
C TYR A 636 15.91 -4.50 -18.48
N ALA A 637 16.74 -3.47 -18.29
CA ALA A 637 18.19 -3.60 -18.45
C ALA A 637 18.76 -4.69 -17.52
N THR A 638 18.29 -4.75 -16.27
CA THR A 638 18.72 -5.78 -15.31
C THR A 638 18.26 -7.17 -15.72
N ILE A 639 16.99 -7.34 -16.09
CA ILE A 639 16.44 -8.63 -16.55
C ILE A 639 17.21 -9.14 -17.76
N MET A 640 17.43 -8.28 -18.76
CA MET A 640 18.15 -8.64 -19.99
C MET A 640 19.62 -8.96 -19.75
N SER A 641 20.27 -8.28 -18.80
CA SER A 641 21.66 -8.60 -18.43
C SER A 641 21.81 -9.98 -17.78
N ASN A 642 20.74 -10.51 -17.17
CA ASN A 642 20.72 -11.86 -16.59
C ASN A 642 20.50 -12.95 -17.65
N ILE A 643 20.04 -12.59 -18.85
CA ILE A 643 19.82 -13.52 -19.95
C ILE A 643 21.08 -13.55 -20.83
N PRO A 644 21.87 -14.64 -20.84
CA PRO A 644 23.19 -14.65 -21.48
C PRO A 644 23.17 -14.29 -22.97
N GLN A 645 22.12 -14.69 -23.71
CA GLN A 645 21.97 -14.38 -25.14
C GLN A 645 21.67 -12.90 -25.41
N LEU A 646 21.01 -12.20 -24.47
CA LEU A 646 20.68 -10.77 -24.62
C LEU A 646 21.79 -9.88 -24.08
N ALA A 647 22.52 -10.33 -23.05
CA ALA A 647 23.65 -9.60 -22.47
C ALA A 647 24.77 -9.30 -23.48
N SER A 648 24.92 -10.13 -24.54
CA SER A 648 25.90 -9.89 -25.62
C SER A 648 25.52 -8.75 -26.58
N LEU A 649 24.28 -8.26 -26.57
CA LEU A 649 23.79 -7.23 -27.51
C LEU A 649 24.25 -5.81 -27.16
N GLY A 650 24.87 -5.61 -25.99
CA GLY A 650 25.37 -4.32 -25.51
C GLY A 650 24.39 -3.60 -24.56
N PRO A 651 24.61 -2.31 -24.28
CA PRO A 651 23.74 -1.54 -23.39
C PRO A 651 22.38 -1.24 -24.03
N LEU A 652 21.32 -1.37 -23.24
CA LEU A 652 19.95 -1.01 -23.64
C LEU A 652 19.83 0.50 -23.84
N TYR A 653 19.43 0.93 -25.04
CA TYR A 653 19.26 2.35 -25.39
C TYR A 653 17.92 2.91 -24.90
N LYS A 654 16.81 2.23 -25.23
CA LYS A 654 15.43 2.65 -24.89
C LYS A 654 14.51 1.42 -24.81
N SER A 655 13.48 1.50 -23.98
CA SER A 655 12.33 0.57 -24.03
C SER A 655 11.04 1.34 -24.31
N SER A 656 10.15 0.78 -25.13
CA SER A 656 8.81 1.34 -25.37
C SER A 656 7.89 1.11 -24.17
N GLN A 657 6.69 1.70 -24.23
CA GLN A 657 5.59 1.24 -23.39
C GLN A 657 5.11 -0.14 -23.88
N ALA A 658 4.44 -0.88 -22.98
CA ALA A 658 3.80 -2.14 -23.34
C ALA A 658 2.60 -1.87 -24.26
N VAL A 659 2.51 -2.64 -25.34
CA VAL A 659 1.40 -2.63 -26.30
C VAL A 659 0.65 -3.94 -26.12
N ASP A 660 -0.64 -3.87 -25.80
CA ASP A 660 -1.49 -5.05 -25.72
C ASP A 660 -1.74 -5.57 -27.15
N LEU A 661 -1.46 -6.85 -27.40
CA LEU A 661 -1.65 -7.50 -28.71
C LEU A 661 -2.89 -8.40 -28.78
N THR A 662 -3.63 -8.47 -27.67
CA THR A 662 -4.84 -9.25 -27.47
C THR A 662 -5.71 -8.55 -26.44
N GLU A 663 -7.03 -8.65 -26.54
CA GLU A 663 -7.94 -8.08 -25.55
C GLU A 663 -7.89 -8.84 -24.21
N ALA A 664 -8.20 -8.17 -23.10
CA ALA A 664 -8.06 -8.71 -21.74
C ALA A 664 -8.96 -9.92 -21.41
N GLU A 665 -9.95 -10.23 -22.26
CA GLU A 665 -10.92 -11.32 -22.09
C GLU A 665 -10.69 -12.52 -23.04
N THR A 666 -9.56 -12.55 -23.75
CA THR A 666 -9.22 -13.63 -24.71
C THR A 666 -8.53 -14.83 -24.04
N GLU A 667 -8.37 -15.93 -24.80
CA GLU A 667 -7.74 -17.18 -24.34
C GLU A 667 -6.28 -16.99 -23.91
N TYR A 668 -5.59 -16.05 -24.55
CA TYR A 668 -4.19 -15.73 -24.27
C TYR A 668 -4.01 -14.23 -24.19
N ILE A 669 -3.56 -13.73 -23.04
CA ILE A 669 -3.22 -12.31 -22.89
C ILE A 669 -1.75 -12.15 -23.27
N VAL A 670 -1.49 -11.37 -24.33
CA VAL A 670 -0.15 -11.10 -24.85
C VAL A 670 0.09 -9.59 -24.90
N THR A 671 1.19 -9.15 -24.31
CA THR A 671 1.66 -7.76 -24.39
C THR A 671 3.07 -7.73 -24.96
N CYS A 672 3.41 -6.70 -25.75
CA CYS A 672 4.71 -6.55 -26.37
C CYS A 672 5.42 -5.27 -25.90
N VAL A 673 6.68 -5.39 -25.52
CA VAL A 673 7.59 -4.27 -25.24
C VAL A 673 8.76 -4.30 -26.23
N LYS A 674 9.03 -3.16 -26.88
CA LYS A 674 10.14 -3.00 -27.83
C LYS A 674 11.37 -2.48 -27.09
N HIS A 675 12.49 -3.17 -27.20
CA HIS A 675 13.75 -2.79 -26.59
C HIS A 675 14.79 -2.50 -27.67
N VAL A 676 15.31 -1.28 -27.66
CA VAL A 676 16.22 -0.76 -28.67
C VAL A 676 17.64 -0.85 -28.14
N PHE A 677 18.51 -1.47 -28.90
CA PHE A 677 19.96 -1.54 -28.68
C PHE A 677 20.67 -0.80 -29.83
N PRO A 678 21.97 -0.46 -29.69
CA PRO A 678 22.71 0.25 -30.74
C PRO A 678 22.61 -0.39 -32.13
N GLN A 679 22.57 -1.72 -32.21
CA GLN A 679 22.49 -2.48 -33.47
C GLN A 679 21.38 -3.56 -33.49
N HIS A 680 20.51 -3.62 -32.48
CA HIS A 680 19.49 -4.66 -32.39
C HIS A 680 18.14 -4.11 -31.92
N PHE A 681 17.06 -4.79 -32.30
CA PHE A 681 15.75 -4.68 -31.66
C PHE A 681 15.44 -6.01 -30.98
N VAL A 682 14.96 -5.93 -29.74
CA VAL A 682 14.45 -7.07 -29.00
C VAL A 682 12.98 -6.82 -28.71
N PHE A 683 12.11 -7.68 -29.21
CA PHE A 683 10.69 -7.67 -28.92
C PHE A 683 10.42 -8.65 -27.78
N GLN A 684 10.05 -8.13 -26.61
CA GLN A 684 9.63 -8.93 -25.47
C GLN A 684 8.12 -9.12 -25.52
N PHE A 685 7.67 -10.35 -25.69
CA PHE A 685 6.27 -10.74 -25.58
C PHE A 685 6.03 -11.36 -24.21
N GLU A 686 5.22 -10.70 -23.38
CA GLU A 686 4.74 -11.26 -22.12
C GLU A 686 3.41 -11.97 -22.40
N CYS A 687 3.41 -13.29 -22.32
CA CYS A 687 2.26 -14.13 -22.63
C CYS A 687 1.68 -14.73 -21.34
N LYS A 688 0.36 -14.84 -21.26
CA LYS A 688 -0.36 -15.47 -20.15
C LYS A 688 -1.52 -16.31 -20.66
N ASN A 689 -1.55 -17.59 -20.26
CA ASN A 689 -2.67 -18.49 -20.56
C ASN A 689 -3.82 -18.27 -19.57
N THR A 690 -5.04 -18.01 -20.06
CA THR A 690 -6.25 -17.81 -19.25
C THR A 690 -7.16 -19.05 -19.20
N LEU A 691 -6.79 -20.14 -19.90
CA LEU A 691 -7.50 -21.41 -19.92
C LEU A 691 -6.97 -22.34 -18.82
N ASP A 692 -7.84 -22.82 -17.93
CA ASP A 692 -7.50 -23.69 -16.80
C ASP A 692 -7.46 -25.19 -17.13
N ASP A 693 -7.97 -25.55 -18.31
CA ASP A 693 -8.03 -26.90 -18.85
C ASP A 693 -6.92 -27.20 -19.88
N SER A 694 -5.99 -26.26 -20.13
CA SER A 694 -4.89 -26.45 -21.08
C SER A 694 -3.55 -25.89 -20.57
N MET A 695 -2.47 -26.50 -21.02
CA MET A 695 -1.09 -26.04 -20.82
C MET A 695 -0.39 -26.00 -22.17
N LEU A 696 0.37 -24.93 -22.41
CA LEU A 696 1.11 -24.77 -23.66
C LEU A 696 2.58 -25.15 -23.44
N GLU A 697 3.17 -25.87 -24.39
CA GLU A 697 4.61 -26.18 -24.42
C GLU A 697 5.27 -25.57 -25.66
N ASN A 698 6.58 -25.28 -25.55
CA ASN A 698 7.41 -24.72 -26.63
C ASN A 698 6.81 -23.47 -27.27
N VAL A 699 6.37 -22.53 -26.43
CA VAL A 699 5.67 -21.32 -26.87
C VAL A 699 6.68 -20.34 -27.50
N SER A 700 6.39 -19.92 -28.73
CA SER A 700 7.21 -19.00 -29.50
C SER A 700 6.35 -17.99 -30.26
N VAL A 701 6.91 -16.84 -30.62
CA VAL A 701 6.23 -15.85 -31.47
C VAL A 701 6.96 -15.76 -32.80
N SER A 702 6.23 -15.99 -33.88
CA SER A 702 6.68 -15.80 -35.24
C SER A 702 6.28 -14.40 -35.72
N MET A 703 7.26 -13.56 -35.99
CA MET A 703 7.05 -12.21 -36.54
C MET A 703 7.28 -12.22 -38.05
N GLY A 704 6.24 -11.91 -38.81
CA GLY A 704 6.27 -11.75 -40.26
C GLY A 704 6.40 -10.28 -40.65
N LEU A 705 7.52 -9.91 -41.28
CA LEU A 705 7.74 -8.55 -41.75
C LEU A 705 6.80 -8.26 -42.95
N GLN A 706 5.88 -7.31 -42.76
CA GLN A 706 4.97 -6.82 -43.79
C GLN A 706 5.65 -5.71 -44.60
N SER A 707 5.23 -5.50 -45.86
CA SER A 707 5.82 -4.50 -46.74
C SER A 707 5.75 -3.10 -46.12
N SER A 708 6.90 -2.43 -45.99
CA SER A 708 6.99 -1.01 -45.63
C SER A 708 7.48 -0.19 -46.82
N ASP A 709 7.16 1.11 -46.84
CA ASP A 709 7.67 2.06 -47.82
C ASP A 709 9.16 2.44 -47.58
N SER A 710 9.79 1.90 -46.54
CA SER A 710 11.19 2.19 -46.19
C SER A 710 12.16 1.45 -47.10
N GLN A 711 13.04 2.19 -47.78
CA GLN A 711 14.09 1.62 -48.65
C GLN A 711 15.11 0.77 -47.86
N ASP A 712 15.23 0.99 -46.56
CA ASP A 712 16.24 0.36 -45.70
C ASP A 712 15.72 -0.89 -44.98
N ILE A 713 14.49 -1.33 -45.28
CA ILE A 713 13.86 -2.47 -44.58
C ILE A 713 14.67 -3.77 -44.70
N HIS A 714 15.42 -3.94 -45.80
CA HIS A 714 16.28 -5.10 -46.03
C HIS A 714 17.47 -5.18 -45.06
N GLU A 715 17.79 -4.09 -44.37
CA GLU A 715 18.87 -4.03 -43.38
C GLU A 715 18.43 -4.50 -41.99
N LEU A 716 17.13 -4.79 -41.79
CA LEU A 716 16.59 -5.40 -40.58
C LEU A 716 16.41 -6.90 -40.77
N GLN A 717 17.25 -7.71 -40.12
CA GLN A 717 17.27 -9.17 -40.30
C GLN A 717 16.94 -9.92 -39.00
N PRO A 718 16.12 -10.98 -39.03
CA PRO A 718 15.86 -11.80 -37.84
C PRO A 718 17.14 -12.56 -37.46
N GLU A 719 17.48 -12.56 -36.17
CA GLU A 719 18.71 -13.18 -35.66
C GLU A 719 18.41 -14.47 -34.89
N PHE A 720 17.64 -14.39 -33.79
CA PHE A 720 17.23 -15.55 -33.00
C PHE A 720 15.97 -15.28 -32.18
N ILE A 721 15.37 -16.35 -31.66
CA ILE A 721 14.18 -16.32 -30.79
C ILE A 721 14.50 -17.09 -29.50
N ILE A 722 14.12 -16.53 -28.35
CA ILE A 722 14.12 -17.20 -27.05
C ILE A 722 12.69 -17.58 -26.73
N THR A 723 12.41 -18.88 -26.72
CA THR A 723 11.07 -19.46 -26.50
C THR A 723 10.80 -19.71 -25.02
N ALA A 724 9.53 -19.73 -24.63
CA ALA A 724 9.13 -20.18 -23.30
C ALA A 724 8.88 -21.69 -23.31
N GLU A 725 9.52 -22.43 -22.39
CA GLU A 725 9.39 -23.90 -22.32
C GLU A 725 7.93 -24.33 -22.10
N LYS A 726 7.23 -23.60 -21.22
CA LYS A 726 5.82 -23.84 -20.89
C LYS A 726 5.08 -22.59 -20.48
N LEU A 727 3.78 -22.57 -20.75
CA LEU A 727 2.84 -21.55 -20.27
C LEU A 727 1.67 -22.25 -19.56
N VAL A 728 1.66 -22.14 -18.23
CA VAL A 728 0.67 -22.77 -17.33
C VAL A 728 -0.43 -21.76 -17.01
N TYR A 729 -1.63 -22.23 -16.68
CA TYR A 729 -2.76 -21.40 -16.29
C TYR A 729 -2.38 -20.31 -15.28
N ASP A 730 -2.72 -19.06 -15.61
CA ASP A 730 -2.55 -17.86 -14.79
C ASP A 730 -1.10 -17.48 -14.44
N VAL A 731 -0.08 -18.16 -15.02
CA VAL A 731 1.34 -17.86 -14.82
C VAL A 731 1.93 -17.27 -16.11
N PRO A 732 2.34 -15.99 -16.11
CA PRO A 732 2.90 -15.35 -17.29
C PRO A 732 4.34 -15.83 -17.57
N ALA A 733 4.73 -15.82 -18.84
CA ALA A 733 6.10 -16.10 -19.29
C ALA A 733 6.51 -15.13 -20.41
N SER A 734 7.81 -14.80 -20.46
CA SER A 734 8.37 -13.89 -21.46
C SER A 734 9.02 -14.65 -22.63
N ILE A 735 8.75 -14.22 -23.84
CA ILE A 735 9.35 -14.69 -25.11
C ILE A 735 10.09 -13.51 -25.74
N TYR A 736 11.27 -13.75 -26.32
CA TYR A 736 12.06 -12.68 -26.96
C TYR A 736 12.34 -12.99 -28.42
N VAL A 737 12.01 -12.05 -29.31
CA VAL A 737 12.36 -12.12 -30.75
C VAL A 737 13.38 -11.03 -31.06
N VAL A 738 14.54 -11.40 -31.61
CA VAL A 738 15.66 -10.49 -31.84
C VAL A 738 15.87 -10.24 -33.33
N TYR A 739 15.95 -8.97 -33.71
CA TYR A 739 16.32 -8.51 -35.04
C TYR A 739 17.60 -7.69 -34.98
N GLN A 740 18.52 -7.96 -35.91
CA GLN A 740 19.74 -7.20 -36.10
C GLN A 740 19.53 -6.08 -37.14
N ARG A 741 20.14 -4.92 -36.87
CA ARG A 741 20.20 -3.77 -37.76
C ARG A 741 21.58 -3.65 -38.38
N LEU A 742 21.66 -3.86 -39.68
CA LEU A 742 22.88 -3.67 -40.46
C LEU A 742 23.09 -2.18 -40.77
N ASN A 743 24.35 -1.80 -41.00
CA ASN A 743 24.78 -0.44 -41.40
C ASN A 743 24.20 0.73 -40.57
N ASN A 744 23.78 0.49 -39.32
CA ASN A 744 23.08 1.44 -38.47
C ASN A 744 21.78 1.99 -39.09
N ALA A 745 21.11 1.25 -39.98
CA ALA A 745 19.82 1.67 -40.50
C ALA A 745 18.76 1.79 -39.39
N THR A 746 17.79 2.67 -39.67
CA THR A 746 16.63 2.93 -38.83
C THR A 746 15.36 2.82 -39.67
N PRO A 747 15.01 1.61 -40.14
CA PRO A 747 13.81 1.42 -40.95
C PRO A 747 12.54 1.56 -40.09
N THR A 748 11.46 2.01 -40.71
CA THR A 748 10.11 1.78 -40.19
C THR A 748 9.64 0.43 -40.69
N ALA A 749 8.94 -0.33 -39.84
CA ALA A 749 8.57 -1.71 -40.15
C ALA A 749 7.24 -2.07 -39.49
N TYR A 750 6.47 -2.91 -40.19
CA TYR A 750 5.22 -3.48 -39.72
C TYR A 750 5.38 -4.98 -39.59
N PHE A 751 4.94 -5.56 -38.47
CA PHE A 751 5.06 -6.98 -38.19
C PHE A 751 3.70 -7.58 -37.90
N SER A 752 3.33 -8.61 -38.67
CA SER A 752 2.24 -9.51 -38.31
C SER A 752 2.76 -10.59 -37.36
N ASN A 753 2.07 -10.80 -36.25
CA ASN A 753 2.55 -11.65 -35.17
C ASN A 753 1.67 -12.89 -35.02
N THR A 754 2.30 -14.06 -34.85
CA THR A 754 1.59 -15.32 -34.61
C THR A 754 2.26 -16.09 -33.49
N LEU A 755 1.50 -16.35 -32.43
CA LEU A 755 1.91 -17.19 -31.31
C LEU A 755 1.81 -18.66 -31.73
N LYS A 756 2.89 -19.43 -31.61
CA LYS A 756 2.95 -20.85 -31.97
C LYS A 756 3.31 -21.68 -30.75
N PHE A 757 2.59 -22.77 -30.52
CA PHE A 757 2.76 -23.62 -29.34
C PHE A 757 2.20 -25.02 -29.56
N VAL A 758 2.56 -25.95 -28.66
CA VAL A 758 1.92 -27.26 -28.56
C VAL A 758 0.91 -27.21 -27.42
N VAL A 759 -0.37 -27.48 -27.70
CA VAL A 759 -1.43 -27.54 -26.69
C VAL A 759 -1.46 -28.93 -26.06
N LYS A 760 -1.52 -28.98 -24.73
CA LYS A 760 -1.80 -30.19 -23.95
C LYS A 760 -3.01 -29.94 -23.05
N ASP A 761 -3.95 -30.87 -23.06
CA ASP A 761 -5.09 -30.85 -22.15
C ASP A 761 -4.61 -31.14 -20.71
N CYS A 762 -5.17 -30.44 -19.73
CA CYS A 762 -4.87 -30.60 -18.31
C CYS A 762 -6.11 -31.03 -17.53
N ASP A 763 -5.98 -31.93 -16.55
CA ASP A 763 -7.07 -32.20 -15.61
C ASP A 763 -7.27 -30.97 -14.68
N PRO A 764 -8.44 -30.30 -14.70
CA PRO A 764 -8.70 -29.08 -13.93
C PRO A 764 -8.56 -29.24 -12.41
N ASN A 765 -8.54 -30.47 -11.88
CA ASN A 765 -8.43 -30.74 -10.45
C ASN A 765 -7.00 -31.04 -9.98
N THR A 766 -6.15 -31.58 -10.86
CA THR A 766 -4.76 -31.97 -10.51
C THR A 766 -3.72 -31.06 -11.15
N GLY A 767 -4.06 -30.39 -12.26
CA GLY A 767 -3.14 -29.56 -13.05
C GLY A 767 -2.06 -30.37 -13.76
N GLU A 768 -2.24 -31.69 -13.90
CA GLU A 768 -1.32 -32.56 -14.64
C GLU A 768 -1.68 -32.55 -16.13
N PRO A 769 -0.72 -32.26 -17.03
CA PRO A 769 -0.94 -32.28 -18.47
C PRO A 769 -0.91 -33.71 -19.02
N ASP A 770 -1.70 -33.98 -20.05
CA ASP A 770 -1.67 -35.24 -20.79
C ASP A 770 -0.33 -35.42 -21.56
N GLU A 771 0.06 -36.68 -21.81
CA GLU A 771 1.30 -37.00 -22.51
C GLU A 771 1.26 -36.63 -24.01
N GLU A 772 0.07 -36.56 -24.60
CA GLU A 772 -0.16 -36.22 -26.01
C GLU A 772 -0.54 -34.73 -26.15
N GLY A 773 0.07 -34.03 -27.11
CA GLY A 773 -0.28 -32.65 -27.47
C GLY A 773 -0.22 -32.45 -28.97
N PHE A 774 -0.84 -31.37 -29.48
CA PHE A 774 -0.85 -31.03 -30.91
C PHE A 774 -0.41 -29.58 -31.14
N ASP A 775 0.20 -29.31 -32.29
CA ASP A 775 0.63 -27.98 -32.69
C ASP A 775 -0.58 -27.07 -33.00
N ASP A 776 -0.58 -25.86 -32.44
CA ASP A 776 -1.60 -24.84 -32.70
C ASP A 776 -0.96 -23.44 -32.85
N GLU A 777 -1.70 -22.52 -33.47
CA GLU A 777 -1.26 -21.16 -33.76
C GLU A 777 -2.37 -20.14 -33.43
N TYR A 778 -2.00 -19.05 -32.75
CA TYR A 778 -2.90 -17.96 -32.40
C TYR A 778 -2.43 -16.64 -33.02
N LEU A 779 -3.34 -15.96 -33.75
CA LEU A 779 -3.04 -14.68 -34.40
C LEU A 779 -3.06 -13.54 -33.37
N LEU A 780 -2.05 -12.68 -33.40
CA LEU A 780 -1.90 -11.53 -32.53
C LEU A 780 -2.03 -10.23 -33.34
N GLU A 781 -2.30 -9.11 -32.68
CA GLU A 781 -2.25 -7.79 -33.33
C GLU A 781 -0.85 -7.42 -33.83
N ASP A 782 -0.81 -6.54 -34.81
CA ASP A 782 0.41 -6.11 -35.47
C ASP A 782 1.27 -5.20 -34.57
N VAL A 783 2.59 -5.28 -34.72
CA VAL A 783 3.55 -4.40 -34.04
C VAL A 783 4.28 -3.56 -35.08
N GLU A 784 4.44 -2.26 -34.81
CA GLU A 784 5.19 -1.35 -35.68
C GLU A 784 6.45 -0.78 -35.00
N ILE A 785 7.49 -0.55 -35.81
CA ILE A 785 8.65 0.27 -35.47
C ILE A 785 8.46 1.65 -36.11
N THR A 786 8.49 2.70 -35.30
CA THR A 786 8.33 4.10 -35.75
C THR A 786 9.56 4.94 -35.40
N LEU A 787 9.62 6.20 -35.86
CA LEU A 787 10.72 7.11 -35.56
C LEU A 787 10.94 7.27 -34.05
N SER A 788 9.84 7.34 -33.27
CA SER A 788 9.90 7.59 -31.84
C SER A 788 10.68 6.50 -31.08
N ASP A 789 10.75 5.28 -31.60
CA ASP A 789 11.54 4.18 -31.01
C ASP A 789 13.05 4.49 -31.05
N TYR A 790 13.51 5.20 -32.07
CA TYR A 790 14.91 5.59 -32.25
C TYR A 790 15.28 6.88 -31.53
N MET A 791 14.31 7.59 -30.94
CA MET A 791 14.52 8.89 -30.29
C MET A 791 14.43 8.78 -28.77
N LEU A 792 15.43 9.34 -28.08
CA LEU A 792 15.44 9.48 -26.63
C LEU A 792 15.12 10.94 -26.25
N PRO A 793 14.03 11.21 -25.50
CA PRO A 793 13.67 12.57 -25.10
C PRO A 793 14.79 13.17 -24.23
N THR A 794 15.34 14.29 -24.65
CA THR A 794 16.55 14.87 -24.02
C THR A 794 16.31 16.32 -23.64
N TYR A 795 16.61 16.67 -22.38
CA TYR A 795 16.53 18.05 -21.92
C TYR A 795 17.76 18.86 -22.37
N VAL A 796 17.52 20.09 -22.83
CA VAL A 796 18.58 21.06 -23.18
C VAL A 796 18.32 22.34 -22.40
N ALA A 797 19.29 22.72 -21.55
CA ALA A 797 19.15 23.88 -20.65
C ALA A 797 19.14 25.23 -21.40
N ASP A 798 19.98 25.38 -22.42
CA ASP A 798 20.05 26.57 -23.27
C ASP A 798 19.81 26.15 -24.73
N PHE A 799 18.53 26.08 -25.09
CA PHE A 799 18.12 25.62 -26.42
C PHE A 799 18.60 26.56 -27.53
N ASP A 800 18.58 27.88 -27.31
CA ASP A 800 18.96 28.83 -28.36
C ASP A 800 20.46 28.78 -28.65
N ARG A 801 21.30 28.57 -27.64
CA ARG A 801 22.72 28.31 -27.86
C ARG A 801 22.94 27.00 -28.62
N ALA A 802 22.34 25.90 -28.18
CA ALA A 802 22.47 24.60 -28.86
C ALA A 802 21.95 24.66 -30.31
N TRP A 803 20.86 25.39 -30.54
CA TRP A 803 20.26 25.63 -31.85
C TRP A 803 21.17 26.41 -32.80
N ASN A 804 21.94 27.37 -32.26
CA ASN A 804 22.91 28.14 -33.03
C ASN A 804 24.19 27.33 -33.29
N ASP A 805 24.67 26.57 -32.29
CA ASP A 805 25.85 25.72 -32.39
C ASP A 805 25.66 24.56 -33.38
N ALA A 806 24.43 24.03 -33.51
CA ALA A 806 24.08 23.03 -34.52
C ALA A 806 24.20 23.56 -35.97
N GLY A 807 24.20 24.88 -36.16
CA GLY A 807 24.32 25.53 -37.47
C GLY A 807 23.13 25.26 -38.41
N GLU A 808 23.26 25.70 -39.67
CA GLU A 808 22.21 25.56 -40.70
C GLU A 808 22.48 24.44 -41.70
N ALA A 809 23.65 23.82 -41.65
CA ALA A 809 24.09 22.83 -42.65
C ALA A 809 23.21 21.58 -42.71
N GLY A 810 22.63 21.16 -41.57
CA GLY A 810 21.70 20.04 -41.46
C GLY A 810 20.26 20.46 -41.17
N GLN A 811 19.84 21.66 -41.60
CA GLN A 811 18.51 22.18 -41.33
C GLN A 811 17.48 21.69 -42.37
N VAL A 812 16.32 21.22 -41.90
CA VAL A 812 15.17 20.86 -42.72
C VAL A 812 13.94 21.62 -42.23
N ILE A 813 13.19 22.24 -43.14
CA ILE A 813 11.93 22.93 -42.83
C ILE A 813 10.82 22.30 -43.68
N GLU A 814 9.73 21.89 -43.02
CA GLU A 814 8.56 21.31 -43.67
C GLU A 814 7.27 21.89 -43.08
N ALA A 815 6.19 21.86 -43.88
CA ALA A 815 4.89 22.36 -43.48
C ALA A 815 3.81 21.28 -43.64
N TYR A 816 3.04 21.06 -42.58
CA TYR A 816 2.03 20.01 -42.46
C TYR A 816 0.65 20.58 -42.16
N ALA A 817 -0.39 19.88 -42.63
CA ALA A 817 -1.78 20.16 -42.29
C ALA A 817 -2.35 18.97 -41.50
N LEU A 818 -2.41 19.11 -40.18
CA LEU A 818 -2.93 18.10 -39.25
C LEU A 818 -4.46 18.17 -39.19
N THR A 819 -5.11 17.59 -40.18
CA THR A 819 -6.58 17.65 -40.35
C THR A 819 -7.36 16.81 -39.34
N ALA A 820 -6.75 15.76 -38.77
CA ALA A 820 -7.37 14.88 -37.77
C ALA A 820 -7.42 15.48 -36.36
N VAL A 821 -6.65 16.55 -36.10
CA VAL A 821 -6.42 17.10 -34.77
C VAL A 821 -7.31 18.32 -34.54
N LYS A 822 -8.12 18.31 -33.47
CA LYS A 822 -9.19 19.31 -33.24
C LYS A 822 -8.78 20.51 -32.40
N GLY A 823 -7.49 20.66 -32.08
CA GLY A 823 -6.97 21.80 -31.32
C GLY A 823 -5.47 21.70 -31.05
N ILE A 824 -4.87 22.83 -30.64
CA ILE A 824 -3.40 22.93 -30.48
C ILE A 824 -2.88 22.01 -29.39
N LEU A 825 -3.58 21.88 -28.25
CA LEU A 825 -3.14 21.01 -27.16
C LEU A 825 -2.97 19.55 -27.62
N GLN A 826 -3.90 19.06 -28.46
CA GLN A 826 -3.83 17.72 -29.02
C GLN A 826 -2.70 17.62 -30.07
N ALA A 827 -2.46 18.68 -30.85
CA ALA A 827 -1.38 18.72 -31.84
C ALA A 827 0.00 18.67 -31.18
N VAL A 828 0.19 19.42 -30.09
CA VAL A 828 1.43 19.41 -29.31
C VAL A 828 1.72 18.01 -28.75
N LYS A 829 0.73 17.37 -28.12
CA LYS A 829 0.88 16.00 -27.60
C LYS A 829 1.20 15.00 -28.71
N SER A 830 0.42 15.00 -29.79
CA SER A 830 0.62 14.10 -30.92
C SER A 830 2.00 14.29 -31.56
N THR A 831 2.49 15.53 -31.67
CA THR A 831 3.81 15.82 -32.25
C THR A 831 4.93 15.32 -31.33
N CYS A 832 4.82 15.52 -30.01
CA CYS A 832 5.78 14.97 -29.05
C CYS A 832 5.81 13.43 -29.11
N ASP A 833 4.64 12.78 -29.20
CA ASP A 833 4.52 11.32 -29.23
C ASP A 833 5.09 10.74 -30.54
N MET A 834 4.77 11.33 -31.70
CA MET A 834 5.30 10.89 -33.01
C MET A 834 6.81 11.03 -33.11
N LEU A 835 7.37 12.14 -32.60
CA LEU A 835 8.81 12.38 -32.67
C LEU A 835 9.60 11.72 -31.54
N GLY A 836 8.97 11.38 -30.42
CA GLY A 836 9.64 10.85 -29.23
C GLY A 836 10.60 11.84 -28.56
N MET A 837 10.34 13.15 -28.69
CA MET A 837 11.21 14.24 -28.21
C MET A 837 10.63 14.92 -26.96
N GLN A 838 11.49 15.57 -26.17
CA GLN A 838 11.08 16.32 -25.00
C GLN A 838 10.75 17.77 -25.37
N ALA A 839 9.55 18.24 -25.02
CA ALA A 839 9.19 19.65 -25.05
C ALA A 839 9.98 20.44 -23.99
N LEU A 840 10.55 21.59 -24.37
CA LEU A 840 11.41 22.42 -23.51
C LEU A 840 10.69 23.69 -23.05
N ASN A 841 11.14 24.27 -21.93
CA ASN A 841 10.65 25.55 -21.41
C ASN A 841 9.13 25.62 -21.16
N GLY A 842 8.50 24.48 -20.83
CA GLY A 842 7.06 24.40 -20.54
C GLY A 842 6.17 24.63 -21.77
N CYS A 843 6.70 24.47 -22.99
CA CYS A 843 5.89 24.65 -24.20
C CYS A 843 4.85 23.55 -24.44
N ASP A 844 4.80 22.53 -23.59
CA ASP A 844 3.74 21.53 -23.51
C ASP A 844 2.49 22.01 -22.74
N ASN A 845 2.62 23.08 -21.95
CA ASN A 845 1.51 23.66 -21.19
C ASN A 845 0.73 24.68 -22.04
N VAL A 846 -0.24 24.19 -22.81
CA VAL A 846 -1.05 24.99 -23.74
C VAL A 846 -2.47 25.19 -23.22
N SER A 847 -2.96 26.43 -23.27
CA SER A 847 -4.37 26.75 -22.98
C SER A 847 -5.30 26.08 -24.00
N GLU A 848 -6.40 25.49 -23.55
CA GLU A 848 -7.42 24.87 -24.42
C GLU A 848 -8.02 25.83 -25.48
N LYS A 849 -7.87 27.15 -25.30
CA LYS A 849 -8.37 28.18 -26.23
C LYS A 849 -7.32 28.78 -27.16
N ALA A 850 -6.09 28.27 -27.15
CA ALA A 850 -5.01 28.81 -27.97
C ALA A 850 -5.28 28.59 -29.47
N THR A 851 -5.09 29.64 -30.28
CA THR A 851 -5.21 29.61 -31.75
C THR A 851 -3.87 29.60 -32.48
N THR A 852 -2.79 29.97 -31.80
CA THR A 852 -1.41 29.82 -32.27
C THR A 852 -0.51 29.35 -31.14
N HIS A 853 0.56 28.63 -31.47
CA HIS A 853 1.55 28.17 -30.49
C HIS A 853 2.90 27.92 -31.15
N ALA A 854 3.98 28.05 -30.37
CA ALA A 854 5.32 27.69 -30.80
C ALA A 854 5.94 26.77 -29.74
N MET A 855 6.56 25.69 -30.20
CA MET A 855 7.17 24.70 -29.32
C MET A 855 8.61 24.40 -29.74
N MET A 856 9.42 24.09 -28.75
CA MET A 856 10.83 23.73 -28.91
C MET A 856 11.00 22.33 -28.32
N MET A 857 11.62 21.44 -29.09
CA MET A 857 11.83 20.06 -28.68
C MET A 857 13.28 19.66 -28.86
N ALA A 858 13.75 18.77 -28.00
CA ALA A 858 15.06 18.16 -28.12
C ALA A 858 15.00 16.65 -27.86
N GLY A 859 15.86 15.93 -28.58
CA GLY A 859 16.01 14.49 -28.48
C GLY A 859 17.40 14.06 -28.90
N THR A 860 17.78 12.86 -28.49
CA THR A 860 19.00 12.20 -28.94
C THR A 860 18.59 11.01 -29.79
N PHE A 861 19.14 10.89 -30.99
CA PHE A 861 18.87 9.78 -31.89
C PHE A 861 19.73 8.57 -31.50
N VAL A 862 19.34 7.35 -31.89
CA VAL A 862 19.97 6.08 -31.47
C VAL A 862 21.49 5.98 -31.71
N ASN A 863 22.02 6.76 -32.66
CA ASN A 863 23.45 6.86 -32.95
C ASN A 863 24.19 7.93 -32.11
N GLY A 864 23.51 8.54 -31.13
CA GLY A 864 24.05 9.58 -30.25
C GLY A 864 23.97 11.00 -30.81
N VAL A 865 23.40 11.20 -32.00
CA VAL A 865 23.27 12.54 -32.60
C VAL A 865 22.13 13.31 -31.93
N GLN A 866 22.43 14.52 -31.46
CA GLN A 866 21.41 15.42 -30.90
C GLN A 866 20.57 16.03 -32.03
N VAL A 867 19.26 16.00 -31.85
CA VAL A 867 18.26 16.57 -32.75
C VAL A 867 17.49 17.65 -32.01
N LEU A 868 17.40 18.83 -32.63
CA LEU A 868 16.68 19.98 -32.09
C LEU A 868 15.58 20.37 -33.07
N THR A 869 14.42 20.74 -32.54
CA THR A 869 13.24 21.04 -33.37
C THR A 869 12.51 22.27 -32.87
N LYS A 870 12.17 23.20 -33.78
CA LYS A 870 11.26 24.33 -33.55
C LYS A 870 10.00 24.10 -34.38
N ALA A 871 8.83 24.04 -33.76
CA ALA A 871 7.56 23.95 -34.47
C ALA A 871 6.66 25.15 -34.17
N ARG A 872 5.97 25.65 -35.21
CA ARG A 872 4.98 26.72 -35.13
C ARG A 872 3.65 26.18 -35.62
N MET A 873 2.62 26.33 -34.79
CA MET A 873 1.28 25.80 -35.05
C MET A 873 0.26 26.94 -35.09
N ALA A 874 -0.70 26.85 -36.00
CA ALA A 874 -1.88 27.72 -36.06
C ALA A 874 -3.13 26.88 -36.31
N PHE A 875 -4.15 27.08 -35.48
CA PHE A 875 -5.42 26.36 -35.56
C PHE A 875 -6.48 27.18 -36.27
N ASP A 876 -7.14 26.56 -37.25
CA ASP A 876 -8.32 27.08 -37.93
C ASP A 876 -9.45 26.04 -37.86
N PRO A 877 -10.65 26.40 -37.36
CA PRO A 877 -11.80 25.48 -37.28
C PRO A 877 -12.19 24.81 -38.61
N SER A 878 -11.84 25.41 -39.75
CA SER A 878 -12.19 24.88 -41.08
C SER A 878 -11.18 23.88 -41.64
N SER A 879 -9.90 24.02 -41.27
CA SER A 879 -8.77 23.30 -41.89
C SER A 879 -7.92 22.48 -40.92
N GLY A 880 -8.20 22.56 -39.60
CA GLY A 880 -7.46 21.85 -38.56
C GLY A 880 -6.25 22.65 -38.08
N VAL A 881 -5.16 21.97 -37.72
CA VAL A 881 -3.91 22.63 -37.29
C VAL A 881 -2.91 22.65 -38.44
N SER A 882 -2.52 23.85 -38.87
CA SER A 882 -1.35 24.05 -39.74
C SER A 882 -0.09 24.10 -38.89
N MET A 883 0.96 23.38 -39.29
CA MET A 883 2.22 23.30 -38.55
C MET A 883 3.41 23.47 -39.48
N GLU A 884 4.30 24.41 -39.17
CA GLU A 884 5.63 24.52 -39.76
C GLU A 884 6.65 23.96 -38.76
N ILE A 885 7.44 22.97 -39.17
CA ILE A 885 8.49 22.39 -38.34
C ILE A 885 9.86 22.66 -38.95
N CYS A 886 10.80 23.02 -38.11
CA CYS A 886 12.20 23.22 -38.45
C CYS A 886 13.04 22.29 -37.58
N VAL A 887 13.77 21.38 -38.20
CA VAL A 887 14.63 20.39 -37.54
C VAL A 887 16.09 20.72 -37.85
N ARG A 888 16.95 20.66 -36.83
CA ARG A 888 18.41 20.81 -36.95
C ARG A 888 19.12 19.67 -36.24
N SER A 889 20.14 19.13 -36.89
CA SER A 889 21.09 18.18 -36.30
C SER A 889 22.42 18.25 -37.05
N GLN A 890 23.45 17.55 -36.56
CA GLN A 890 24.75 17.45 -37.24
C GLN A 890 24.70 16.59 -38.51
N ASP A 891 23.59 15.88 -38.74
CA ASP A 891 23.40 14.96 -39.86
C ASP A 891 22.11 15.29 -40.62
N ALA A 892 22.25 15.74 -41.86
CA ALA A 892 21.12 16.17 -42.69
C ALA A 892 20.11 15.04 -42.95
N ASP A 893 20.55 13.79 -43.02
CA ASP A 893 19.68 12.65 -43.29
C ASP A 893 18.78 12.36 -42.09
N ILE A 894 19.30 12.51 -40.87
CA ILE A 894 18.50 12.40 -39.63
C ILE A 894 17.48 13.53 -39.56
N SER A 895 17.88 14.76 -39.86
CA SER A 895 16.96 15.90 -39.89
C SER A 895 15.81 15.70 -40.88
N ALA A 896 16.11 15.16 -42.07
CA ALA A 896 15.09 14.85 -43.08
C ALA A 896 14.14 13.74 -42.62
N ARG A 897 14.66 12.66 -42.01
CA ARG A 897 13.81 11.58 -41.46
C ARG A 897 12.90 12.07 -40.34
N VAL A 898 13.43 12.90 -39.45
CA VAL A 898 12.65 13.45 -38.32
C VAL A 898 11.54 14.37 -38.82
N ALA A 899 11.80 15.20 -39.83
CA ALA A 899 10.76 16.01 -40.46
C ALA A 899 9.69 15.12 -41.11
N ASN A 900 10.12 14.16 -41.95
CA ASN A 900 9.23 13.26 -42.69
C ASN A 900 8.38 12.33 -41.80
N ALA A 901 8.71 12.13 -40.53
CA ALA A 901 7.91 11.27 -39.65
C ALA A 901 6.52 11.83 -39.31
N ILE A 902 6.25 13.09 -39.66
CA ILE A 902 4.96 13.76 -39.43
C ILE A 902 4.01 13.61 -40.61
N SER A 903 4.53 13.34 -41.82
CA SER A 903 3.71 13.07 -43.00
C SER A 903 3.03 11.71 -42.89
#